data_AF-A0A2N5M1F2-F1
#
_entry.id   AF-A0A2N5M1F2-F1
#
_cell.length_a   1.000
_cell.length_b   1.000
_cell.length_c   1.000
_cell.angle_alpha   90.00
_cell.angle_beta   90.00
_cell.angle_gamma   90.00
#
_symmetry.space_group_name_H-M   'P 1'
#
loop_
_entity.id
_entity.type
_entity.pdbx_description
1 polymer ?
#
loop_
_entity_poly.entity_id
_entity_poly.type
_entity_poly.pdbx_seq_one_letter_code
_entity_poly.pdbx_strand_id
1 'polypeptide(L)'
;MLTQKHKLQVVAVKDSEIRKKIKNELNISEEITIGDLVRLTSLRVWGCTSLDGLEFAENLIELDIGYSDINDIAPLKNLTKLRKLCISSKKTFDIGPLCKIKTLTTLEISGNKITDLSPLRELKQLVNVKLSHNNLYDIAALEGLVNLEKLDLARNKIIDISPISNLINLNTLDIESNEISCINPIKNLNNLKTLNAGSNKIGDISALLTCEQMDSLELAWNKIANISVLQNLVYIRKLDLSYNLIKEIEPLSRLISLEEINLSGNPIDNISVFENLVNLRVIKLQRILVSAPISKAKLLVQRGKNCLNEARGVKEFSSTNFPLIYKDDWLFSFPREKLIKYVMENDIPNPDEFNSLFKKEKEFYKREIFLFSLSLKEKIPEKIIQEDFVTREFLLSFVRKLYDNYGINESIASWVVETWALSLNKNLQDISLFHKSSYRIEHNSVIAIGAPINNINIFEMIKHNDVNGIEKLNESNFNFDLKNKSGKTPLFLAIEYNLTKMTALLLKKGADPLIKGIKGKTPLLYSVEKGNTEIAELLIMYSDDLNVQDNEGKSALMYAISSHNRSILKLMLNKGVNVNLKDNSNVHVVDLIVKESNIDTLKLFLQKDFDVDYKFYDENSLLHLAASNGKFEICKFLIERGATVNSINSYKKTPLEKAIISGHHEVVELLLKNEANINYKNGDGVTPLMLAAKLGEKKILKLLISYGAKLNQVDKWNETELIKAAYNGEEQIVKVLISLEVLIDHRDNDGKTALMYASEYGYEGIVKLLLNKGADYKIQDLENKTAIDYANENKYHKIKSFLLEKKL
;
A
#
# COMPACT_ATOMS: atom_id res chain seq x y z
N MET A 1 44.18 13.89 22.79
CA MET A 1 43.48 13.17 23.87
C MET A 1 42.90 14.20 24.82
N LEU A 2 41.62 14.11 25.17
CA LEU A 2 41.04 14.94 26.23
C LEU A 2 41.68 14.57 27.57
N THR A 3 42.05 15.57 28.39
CA THR A 3 42.60 15.35 29.74
C THR A 3 41.54 14.71 30.65
N GLN A 4 41.93 13.96 31.68
CA GLN A 4 40.96 13.33 32.60
C GLN A 4 39.98 14.34 33.21
N LYS A 5 40.45 15.55 33.54
CA LYS A 5 39.62 16.65 34.05
C LYS A 5 38.54 17.09 33.05
N HIS A 6 38.83 17.05 31.75
CA HIS A 6 37.89 17.42 30.69
C HIS A 6 36.84 16.34 30.41
N LYS A 7 37.13 15.06 30.71
CA LYS A 7 36.15 13.97 30.59
C LYS A 7 35.07 14.01 31.66
N LEU A 8 35.41 14.47 32.87
CA LEU A 8 34.49 14.58 34.02
C LEU A 8 33.62 15.85 34.01
N GLN A 9 33.74 16.69 32.98
CA GLN A 9 32.93 17.90 32.85
C GLN A 9 31.49 17.52 32.48
N VAL A 10 30.52 18.00 33.27
CA VAL A 10 29.09 17.82 33.03
C VAL A 10 28.63 18.64 31.81
N VAL A 11 27.73 18.05 31.01
CA VAL A 11 27.13 18.67 29.82
C VAL A 11 25.63 18.85 30.02
N ALA A 12 25.17 20.08 29.80
CA ALA A 12 23.76 20.43 29.86
C ALA A 12 23.02 20.04 28.56
N VAL A 13 22.78 18.73 28.36
CA VAL A 13 21.96 18.21 27.25
C VAL A 13 20.52 18.74 27.39
N LYS A 14 20.15 19.77 26.61
CA LYS A 14 18.93 20.56 26.90
C LYS A 14 17.66 19.73 26.81
N ASP A 15 17.54 18.90 25.77
CA ASP A 15 16.33 18.12 25.51
C ASP A 15 16.18 16.92 26.46
N SER A 16 14.97 16.72 26.99
CA SER A 16 14.68 15.67 27.97
C SER A 16 14.65 14.26 27.37
N GLU A 17 14.18 14.08 26.13
CA GLU A 17 14.16 12.76 25.50
C GLU A 17 15.56 12.36 25.03
N ILE A 18 16.37 13.29 24.53
CA ILE A 18 17.80 13.03 24.27
C ILE A 18 18.51 12.62 25.55
N ARG A 19 18.35 13.39 26.64
CA ARG A 19 18.97 13.10 27.95
C ARG A 19 18.57 11.73 28.48
N LYS A 20 17.28 11.39 28.43
CA LYS A 20 16.72 10.09 28.85
C LYS A 20 17.23 8.95 27.98
N LYS A 21 17.30 9.15 26.66
CA LYS A 21 17.81 8.15 25.72
C LYS A 21 19.29 7.82 25.99
N ILE A 22 20.13 8.85 26.14
CA ILE A 22 21.56 8.70 26.43
C ILE A 22 21.78 8.00 27.78
N LYS A 23 21.04 8.40 28.82
CA LYS A 23 21.10 7.72 30.13
C LYS A 23 20.75 6.23 30.04
N ASN A 24 19.72 5.88 29.26
CA ASN A 24 19.32 4.49 29.07
C ASN A 24 20.34 3.69 28.24
N GLU A 25 20.89 4.25 27.16
CA GLU A 25 21.86 3.56 26.29
C GLU A 25 23.22 3.36 26.95
N LEU A 26 23.65 4.28 27.81
CA LEU A 26 24.94 4.21 28.51
C LEU A 26 24.85 3.68 29.94
N ASN A 27 23.63 3.43 30.44
CA ASN A 27 23.28 3.02 31.81
C ASN A 27 23.81 3.99 32.89
N ILE A 28 23.46 5.29 32.75
CA ILE A 28 23.93 6.38 33.63
C ILE A 28 22.78 6.88 34.51
N SER A 29 22.93 6.78 35.83
CA SER A 29 22.03 7.38 36.82
C SER A 29 22.29 8.88 37.04
N GLU A 30 23.55 9.29 37.04
CA GLU A 30 24.04 10.63 37.41
C GLU A 30 23.95 11.67 36.27
N GLU A 31 24.63 12.81 36.37
CA GLU A 31 24.67 13.82 35.32
C GLU A 31 25.50 13.35 34.11
N ILE A 32 25.13 13.77 32.88
CA ILE A 32 25.82 13.34 31.66
C ILE A 32 27.14 14.12 31.54
N THR A 33 28.26 13.42 31.37
CA THR A 33 29.57 14.06 31.17
C THR A 33 30.02 14.04 29.70
N ILE A 34 31.03 14.85 29.36
CA ILE A 34 31.72 14.77 28.05
C ILE A 34 32.28 13.35 27.83
N GLY A 35 32.79 12.69 28.87
CA GLY A 35 33.29 11.32 28.81
C GLY A 35 32.24 10.30 28.38
N ASP A 36 30.97 10.53 28.72
CA ASP A 36 29.85 9.69 28.33
C ASP A 36 29.42 9.93 26.89
N LEU A 37 29.30 11.20 26.48
CA LEU A 37 28.92 11.55 25.11
C LEU A 37 29.95 11.06 24.08
N VAL A 38 31.23 11.07 24.44
CA VAL A 38 32.32 10.49 23.62
C VAL A 38 32.20 8.96 23.49
N ARG A 39 31.37 8.26 24.28
CA ARG A 39 31.09 6.82 24.09
C ARG A 39 29.95 6.54 23.11
N LEU A 40 29.13 7.53 22.75
CA LEU A 40 28.02 7.33 21.81
C LEU A 40 28.53 7.13 20.39
N THR A 41 28.06 6.05 19.75
CA THR A 41 28.37 5.71 18.35
C THR A 41 27.13 5.66 17.47
N SER A 42 25.95 5.41 18.04
CA SER A 42 24.65 5.55 17.40
C SER A 42 23.67 6.14 18.40
N LEU A 43 22.72 6.96 17.95
CA LEU A 43 21.65 7.51 18.78
C LEU A 43 20.36 7.61 17.95
N ARG A 44 19.29 6.94 18.41
CA ARG A 44 17.93 7.09 17.84
C ARG A 44 16.97 7.65 18.90
N VAL A 45 16.46 8.85 18.63
CA VAL A 45 15.58 9.62 19.52
C VAL A 45 14.52 10.34 18.70
N TRP A 46 13.27 10.34 19.16
CA TRP A 46 12.14 10.95 18.45
C TRP A 46 11.42 11.94 19.37
N GLY A 47 10.75 12.93 18.78
CA GLY A 47 9.99 13.93 19.55
C GLY A 47 10.85 14.96 20.30
N CYS A 48 12.14 15.10 19.96
CA CYS A 48 13.01 16.09 20.60
C CYS A 48 12.90 17.49 19.95
N THR A 49 13.40 18.50 20.67
CA THR A 49 13.17 19.93 20.41
C THR A 49 14.46 20.74 20.25
N SER A 50 15.58 20.25 20.78
CA SER A 50 16.91 20.87 20.70
C SER A 50 17.98 19.78 20.64
N LEU A 51 19.08 20.04 19.94
CA LEU A 51 20.24 19.14 19.83
C LEU A 51 21.41 19.57 20.72
N ASP A 52 21.24 20.63 21.52
CA ASP A 52 22.27 21.23 22.36
C ASP A 52 22.79 20.22 23.40
N GLY A 53 24.11 20.08 23.44
CA GLY A 53 24.84 19.06 24.18
C GLY A 53 25.34 17.91 23.30
N LEU A 54 24.78 17.68 22.11
CA LEU A 54 25.28 16.65 21.20
C LEU A 54 26.59 17.03 20.49
N GLU A 55 27.00 18.30 20.51
CA GLU A 55 28.28 18.76 19.95
C GLU A 55 29.52 18.09 20.58
N PHE A 56 29.37 17.51 21.77
CA PHE A 56 30.41 16.74 22.47
C PHE A 56 30.42 15.24 22.13
N ALA A 57 29.47 14.75 21.32
CA ALA A 57 29.37 13.34 20.93
C ALA A 57 30.34 12.99 19.76
N GLU A 58 31.63 13.28 19.92
CA GLU A 58 32.66 13.24 18.86
C GLU A 58 32.78 11.88 18.10
N ASN A 59 32.29 10.79 18.69
CA ASN A 59 32.34 9.43 18.13
C ASN A 59 31.03 8.98 17.47
N LEU A 60 30.02 9.83 17.37
CA LEU A 60 28.72 9.49 16.79
C LEU A 60 28.84 9.18 15.28
N ILE A 61 28.37 8.00 14.87
CA ILE A 61 28.42 7.48 13.49
C ILE A 61 27.03 7.51 12.86
N GLU A 62 25.98 7.23 13.63
CA GLU A 62 24.58 7.28 13.19
C GLU A 62 23.75 8.15 14.14
N LEU A 63 22.93 9.03 13.57
CA LEU A 63 21.99 9.86 14.30
C LEU A 63 20.63 9.82 13.58
N ASP A 64 19.60 9.36 14.29
CA ASP A 64 18.24 9.21 13.78
C ASP A 64 17.28 10.01 14.66
N ILE A 65 16.77 11.10 14.08
CA ILE A 65 15.93 12.11 14.69
C ILE A 65 14.62 12.26 13.90
N GLY A 66 13.84 11.17 13.85
CA GLY A 66 12.48 11.17 13.33
C GLY A 66 11.49 11.99 14.18
N TYR A 67 10.40 12.44 13.56
CA TYR A 67 9.21 13.05 14.18
C TYR A 67 9.49 14.08 15.30
N SER A 68 10.46 14.97 15.08
CA SER A 68 10.94 15.93 16.06
C SER A 68 10.49 17.37 15.72
N ASP A 69 10.78 18.35 16.57
CA ASP A 69 10.35 19.74 16.42
C ASP A 69 11.54 20.74 16.46
N ILE A 70 12.66 20.28 15.91
CA ILE A 70 13.96 20.97 15.86
C ILE A 70 13.94 22.08 14.82
N ASN A 71 14.54 23.22 15.19
CA ASN A 71 14.79 24.40 14.35
C ASN A 71 16.28 24.75 14.18
N ASP A 72 17.19 24.05 14.84
CA ASP A 72 18.65 24.26 14.73
C ASP A 72 19.41 22.93 14.76
N ILE A 73 20.37 22.78 13.84
CA ILE A 73 21.28 21.64 13.75
C ILE A 73 22.77 22.05 13.87
N ALA A 74 23.06 23.30 14.25
CA ALA A 74 24.40 23.78 14.53
C ALA A 74 25.22 22.91 15.50
N PRO A 75 24.63 22.26 16.54
CA PRO A 75 25.36 21.29 17.38
C PRO A 75 26.03 20.15 16.59
N LEU A 76 25.49 19.76 15.43
CA LEU A 76 26.03 18.64 14.63
C LEU A 76 27.29 19.00 13.82
N LYS A 77 27.59 20.30 13.67
CA LYS A 77 28.60 20.85 12.74
C LYS A 77 30.01 20.23 12.88
N ASN A 78 30.39 19.81 14.08
CA ASN A 78 31.72 19.27 14.39
C ASN A 78 31.77 17.74 14.51
N LEU A 79 30.65 17.03 14.27
CA LEU A 79 30.56 15.57 14.39
C LEU A 79 31.18 14.86 13.18
N THR A 80 32.49 15.04 13.00
CA THR A 80 33.26 14.61 11.81
C THR A 80 33.32 13.10 11.56
N LYS A 81 32.77 12.26 12.46
CA LYS A 81 32.63 10.80 12.27
C LYS A 81 31.24 10.36 11.84
N LEU A 82 30.27 11.27 11.78
CA LEU A 82 28.88 10.97 11.45
C LEU A 82 28.77 10.53 9.97
N ARG A 83 28.27 9.32 9.75
CA ARG A 83 28.10 8.70 8.43
C ARG A 83 26.64 8.65 7.99
N LYS A 84 25.73 8.50 8.95
CA LYS A 84 24.29 8.44 8.69
C LYS A 84 23.56 9.47 9.54
N LEU A 85 22.79 10.33 8.88
CA LEU A 85 21.93 11.32 9.52
C LEU A 85 20.52 11.21 8.95
N CYS A 86 19.55 10.94 9.81
CA CYS A 86 18.13 10.97 9.49
C CYS A 86 17.48 12.07 10.35
N ILE A 87 16.83 13.05 9.74
CA ILE A 87 16.07 14.12 10.43
C ILE A 87 14.70 14.26 9.78
N SER A 88 13.64 14.11 10.57
CA SER A 88 12.29 14.50 10.17
C SER A 88 11.69 15.43 11.22
N SER A 89 11.70 16.72 10.92
CA SER A 89 11.11 17.80 11.70
C SER A 89 9.88 18.37 10.99
N LYS A 90 8.96 18.95 11.77
CA LYS A 90 7.84 19.74 11.22
C LYS A 90 8.22 21.19 10.90
N LYS A 91 9.43 21.62 11.30
CA LYS A 91 9.99 22.96 11.10
C LYS A 91 11.09 22.97 10.05
N THR A 92 11.25 24.13 9.41
CA THR A 92 12.42 24.44 8.59
C THR A 92 13.60 24.82 9.48
N PHE A 93 14.81 24.41 9.09
CA PHE A 93 16.07 24.81 9.71
C PHE A 93 17.16 24.96 8.64
N ASP A 94 18.23 25.68 8.96
CA ASP A 94 19.40 25.82 8.09
C ASP A 94 20.20 24.50 8.04
N ILE A 95 20.45 23.98 6.84
CA ILE A 95 21.32 22.81 6.63
C ILE A 95 22.81 23.17 6.43
N GLY A 96 23.16 24.46 6.50
CA GLY A 96 24.53 24.99 6.50
C GLY A 96 25.53 24.23 7.38
N PRO A 97 25.19 23.82 8.61
CA PRO A 97 26.06 23.00 9.47
C PRO A 97 26.54 21.69 8.82
N LEU A 98 25.77 21.08 7.92
CA LEU A 98 26.12 19.81 7.28
C LEU A 98 27.36 19.90 6.37
N CYS A 99 27.69 21.07 5.81
CA CYS A 99 28.84 21.23 4.89
C CYS A 99 30.20 20.85 5.51
N LYS A 100 30.27 20.74 6.84
CA LYS A 100 31.47 20.31 7.58
C LYS A 100 31.55 18.80 7.79
N ILE A 101 30.44 18.08 7.68
CA ILE A 101 30.32 16.64 7.95
C ILE A 101 30.62 15.82 6.68
N LYS A 102 31.84 15.95 6.16
CA LYS A 102 32.27 15.35 4.87
C LYS A 102 32.29 13.81 4.84
N THR A 103 32.02 13.16 5.98
CA THR A 103 31.96 11.71 6.17
C THR A 103 30.55 11.11 5.98
N LEU A 104 29.53 11.95 5.76
CA LEU A 104 28.16 11.48 5.49
C LEU A 104 28.11 10.64 4.21
N THR A 105 27.64 9.40 4.37
CA THR A 105 27.32 8.45 3.28
C THR A 105 25.82 8.30 3.09
N THR A 106 25.03 8.55 4.14
CA THR A 106 23.57 8.49 4.11
C THR A 106 22.97 9.73 4.75
N LEU A 107 22.09 10.41 4.03
CA LEU A 107 21.40 11.61 4.50
C LEU A 107 19.90 11.53 4.17
N GLU A 108 19.06 11.60 5.19
CA GLU A 108 17.60 11.58 5.05
C GLU A 108 17.04 12.80 5.78
N ILE A 109 16.53 13.78 5.03
CA ILE A 109 15.95 15.01 5.59
C ILE A 109 14.54 15.22 5.04
N SER A 110 13.58 14.37 5.42
CA SER A 110 12.22 14.39 4.87
C SER A 110 11.19 15.10 5.76
N GLY A 111 10.36 15.97 5.17
CA GLY A 111 9.29 16.72 5.85
C GLY A 111 9.65 18.16 6.31
N ASN A 112 10.89 18.59 6.07
CA ASN A 112 11.50 19.75 6.74
C ASN A 112 11.35 21.08 5.98
N LYS A 113 10.51 21.14 4.93
CA LYS A 113 10.23 22.35 4.12
C LYS A 113 11.48 23.03 3.50
N ILE A 114 12.60 22.31 3.35
CA ILE A 114 13.88 22.85 2.87
C ILE A 114 13.76 23.35 1.42
N THR A 115 14.50 24.40 1.10
CA THR A 115 14.59 25.01 -0.24
C THR A 115 16.03 25.05 -0.77
N ASP A 116 17.02 25.39 0.06
CA ASP A 116 18.44 25.44 -0.34
C ASP A 116 19.17 24.11 -0.08
N LEU A 117 19.87 23.61 -1.10
CA LEU A 117 20.75 22.44 -1.03
C LEU A 117 22.24 22.79 -1.14
N SER A 118 22.60 24.07 -1.25
CA SER A 118 23.98 24.53 -1.41
C SER A 118 24.99 23.91 -0.42
N PRO A 119 24.65 23.61 0.87
CA PRO A 119 25.57 22.98 1.81
C PRO A 119 25.93 21.53 1.48
N LEU A 120 25.15 20.84 0.63
CA LEU A 120 25.39 19.46 0.22
C LEU A 120 26.45 19.32 -0.88
N ARG A 121 26.76 20.41 -1.61
CA ARG A 121 27.62 20.40 -2.81
C ARG A 121 28.98 19.72 -2.61
N GLU A 122 29.55 19.84 -1.41
CA GLU A 122 30.87 19.33 -1.05
C GLU A 122 30.86 17.95 -0.35
N LEU A 123 29.68 17.36 -0.14
CA LEU A 123 29.51 16.08 0.57
C LEU A 123 29.69 14.87 -0.38
N LYS A 124 30.87 14.80 -1.01
CA LYS A 124 31.19 13.84 -2.07
C LYS A 124 31.14 12.35 -1.66
N GLN A 125 31.01 12.04 -0.37
CA GLN A 125 30.87 10.67 0.14
C GLN A 125 29.42 10.18 0.18
N LEU A 126 28.43 11.02 -0.12
CA LEU A 126 27.01 10.63 -0.13
C LEU A 126 26.73 9.54 -1.17
N VAL A 127 26.08 8.46 -0.71
CA VAL A 127 25.65 7.29 -1.48
C VAL A 127 24.12 7.18 -1.50
N ASN A 128 23.46 7.52 -0.39
CA ASN A 128 22.00 7.48 -0.26
C ASN A 128 21.49 8.82 0.27
N VAL A 129 20.68 9.52 -0.53
CA VAL A 129 20.09 10.81 -0.18
C VAL A 129 18.57 10.73 -0.31
N LYS A 130 17.85 11.07 0.75
CA LYS A 130 16.41 11.31 0.72
C LYS A 130 16.08 12.73 1.19
N LEU A 131 15.34 13.46 0.36
CA LEU A 131 14.93 14.84 0.59
C LEU A 131 13.44 15.02 0.24
N SER A 132 12.65 13.95 0.40
CA SER A 132 11.23 13.97 0.07
C SER A 132 10.39 14.82 1.03
N HIS A 133 9.25 15.34 0.55
CA HIS A 133 8.35 16.22 1.31
C HIS A 133 9.06 17.51 1.79
N ASN A 134 9.76 18.20 0.91
CA ASN A 134 10.36 19.52 1.15
C ASN A 134 9.76 20.55 0.17
N ASN A 135 10.41 21.70 -0.01
CA ASN A 135 10.01 22.75 -0.94
C ASN A 135 11.05 22.96 -2.05
N LEU A 136 11.79 21.91 -2.41
CA LEU A 136 12.90 22.00 -3.36
C LEU A 136 12.39 22.31 -4.78
N TYR A 137 13.04 23.26 -5.45
CA TYR A 137 12.80 23.58 -6.86
C TYR A 137 14.10 23.63 -7.67
N ASP A 138 15.22 23.95 -7.01
CA ASP A 138 16.59 23.86 -7.54
C ASP A 138 17.32 22.67 -6.87
N ILE A 139 18.02 21.88 -7.68
CA ILE A 139 18.85 20.75 -7.24
C ILE A 139 20.29 20.80 -7.80
N ALA A 140 20.75 21.96 -8.30
CA ALA A 140 22.08 22.15 -8.86
C ALA A 140 23.24 21.77 -7.90
N ALA A 141 23.00 21.82 -6.59
CA ALA A 141 23.98 21.35 -5.59
C ALA A 141 24.29 19.85 -5.67
N LEU A 142 23.43 19.03 -6.29
CA LEU A 142 23.62 17.58 -6.41
C LEU A 142 24.53 17.16 -7.58
N GLU A 143 24.80 18.04 -8.55
CA GLU A 143 25.45 17.71 -9.83
C GLU A 143 26.78 16.97 -9.69
N GLY A 144 27.58 17.37 -8.70
CA GLY A 144 28.89 16.79 -8.43
C GLY A 144 28.90 15.65 -7.42
N LEU A 145 27.78 15.00 -7.10
CA LEU A 145 27.68 13.93 -6.09
C LEU A 145 27.71 12.53 -6.72
N VAL A 146 28.73 12.27 -7.56
CA VAL A 146 28.83 11.08 -8.44
C VAL A 146 28.79 9.71 -7.75
N ASN A 147 28.93 9.65 -6.43
CA ASN A 147 28.83 8.40 -5.65
C ASN A 147 27.39 8.04 -5.25
N LEU A 148 26.39 8.86 -5.60
CA LEU A 148 24.99 8.57 -5.30
C LEU A 148 24.51 7.31 -6.03
N GLU A 149 24.06 6.35 -5.25
CA GLU A 149 23.36 5.14 -5.67
C GLU A 149 21.84 5.28 -5.55
N LYS A 150 21.37 6.04 -4.55
CA LYS A 150 19.95 6.23 -4.25
C LYS A 150 19.64 7.69 -4.00
N LEU A 151 18.64 8.21 -4.71
CA LEU A 151 18.18 9.59 -4.60
C LEU A 151 16.66 9.63 -4.56
N ASP A 152 16.10 10.11 -3.45
CA ASP A 152 14.67 10.39 -3.27
C ASP A 152 14.45 11.90 -3.16
N LEU A 153 13.70 12.43 -4.11
CA LEU A 153 13.28 13.84 -4.26
C LEU A 153 11.74 13.96 -4.33
N ALA A 154 11.00 12.92 -3.92
CA ALA A 154 9.55 12.88 -4.05
C ALA A 154 8.84 14.02 -3.29
N ARG A 155 7.72 14.53 -3.83
CA ARG A 155 6.87 15.55 -3.17
C ARG A 155 7.65 16.83 -2.88
N ASN A 156 8.14 17.43 -3.96
CA ASN A 156 8.83 18.71 -4.00
C ASN A 156 8.20 19.59 -5.12
N LYS A 157 8.91 20.62 -5.59
CA LYS A 157 8.49 21.55 -6.66
C LYS A 157 9.49 21.58 -7.81
N ILE A 158 10.16 20.46 -8.05
CA ILE A 158 11.24 20.36 -9.04
C ILE A 158 10.63 20.36 -10.44
N ILE A 159 11.24 21.14 -11.35
CA ILE A 159 10.88 21.20 -12.77
C ILE A 159 12.01 20.65 -13.64
N ASP A 160 13.27 20.99 -13.30
CA ASP A 160 14.46 20.55 -14.02
C ASP A 160 15.25 19.51 -13.20
N ILE A 161 15.62 18.42 -13.88
CA ILE A 161 16.49 17.37 -13.36
C ILE A 161 17.82 17.26 -14.13
N SER A 162 18.18 18.26 -14.93
CA SER A 162 19.49 18.34 -15.60
C SER A 162 20.70 18.13 -14.67
N PRO A 163 20.71 18.57 -13.38
CA PRO A 163 21.86 18.35 -12.51
C PRO A 163 22.16 16.87 -12.24
N ILE A 164 21.17 15.97 -12.27
CA ILE A 164 21.41 14.55 -11.98
C ILE A 164 21.94 13.74 -13.18
N SER A 165 22.11 14.38 -14.34
CA SER A 165 22.44 13.71 -15.61
C SER A 165 23.76 12.92 -15.64
N ASN A 166 24.71 13.29 -14.79
CA ASN A 166 26.04 12.66 -14.68
C ASN A 166 26.17 11.72 -13.46
N LEU A 167 25.09 11.48 -12.71
CA LEU A 167 25.10 10.62 -11.51
C LEU A 167 24.99 9.12 -11.88
N ILE A 168 25.90 8.65 -12.72
CA ILE A 168 25.86 7.34 -13.39
C ILE A 168 25.77 6.11 -12.47
N ASN A 169 26.04 6.26 -11.17
CA ASN A 169 25.93 5.20 -10.18
C ASN A 169 24.52 5.03 -9.60
N LEU A 170 23.57 5.94 -9.91
CA LEU A 170 22.19 5.86 -9.46
C LEU A 170 21.54 4.55 -9.94
N ASN A 171 21.14 3.72 -8.98
CA ASN A 171 20.33 2.52 -9.18
C ASN A 171 18.87 2.71 -8.75
N THR A 172 18.59 3.68 -7.87
CA THR A 172 17.24 4.04 -7.41
C THR A 172 17.05 5.55 -7.52
N LEU A 173 16.03 5.99 -8.25
CA LEU A 173 15.61 7.39 -8.34
C LEU A 173 14.12 7.51 -8.04
N ASP A 174 13.75 8.34 -7.07
CA ASP A 174 12.38 8.77 -6.82
C ASP A 174 12.26 10.29 -7.04
N ILE A 175 11.37 10.67 -7.95
CA ILE A 175 11.01 12.04 -8.32
C ILE A 175 9.47 12.20 -8.38
N GLU A 176 8.71 11.32 -7.71
CA GLU A 176 7.25 11.35 -7.63
C GLU A 176 6.71 12.71 -7.19
N SER A 177 5.53 13.12 -7.67
CA SER A 177 4.81 14.30 -7.17
C SER A 177 5.67 15.57 -7.24
N ASN A 178 6.13 15.89 -8.46
CA ASN A 178 6.88 17.10 -8.80
C ASN A 178 6.25 17.76 -10.05
N GLU A 179 6.91 18.75 -10.64
CA GLU A 179 6.43 19.48 -11.82
C GLU A 179 7.21 19.15 -13.12
N ILE A 180 7.93 18.02 -13.13
CA ILE A 180 8.86 17.62 -14.19
C ILE A 180 8.09 17.23 -15.45
N SER A 181 8.50 17.76 -16.60
CA SER A 181 7.92 17.44 -17.92
C SER A 181 8.86 16.68 -18.87
N CYS A 182 10.18 16.72 -18.59
CA CYS A 182 11.21 16.13 -19.44
C CYS A 182 12.15 15.27 -18.58
N ILE A 183 12.32 14.01 -18.95
CA ILE A 183 13.23 13.07 -18.26
C ILE A 183 14.53 12.78 -19.03
N ASN A 184 14.81 13.49 -20.13
CA ASN A 184 16.04 13.32 -20.91
C ASN A 184 17.36 13.30 -20.11
N PRO A 185 17.51 14.02 -18.98
CA PRO A 185 18.68 13.89 -18.12
C PRO A 185 18.99 12.46 -17.64
N ILE A 186 18.00 11.56 -17.51
CA ILE A 186 18.25 10.18 -17.06
C ILE A 186 18.88 9.28 -18.13
N LYS A 187 18.99 9.75 -19.39
CA LYS A 187 19.43 8.94 -20.54
C LYS A 187 20.82 8.29 -20.37
N ASN A 188 21.69 8.83 -19.51
CA ASN A 188 23.02 8.25 -19.27
C ASN A 188 23.10 7.42 -17.98
N LEU A 189 21.99 7.25 -17.26
CA LEU A 189 21.93 6.55 -15.97
C LEU A 189 21.71 5.04 -16.18
N ASN A 190 22.64 4.40 -16.89
CA ASN A 190 22.52 3.01 -17.35
C ASN A 190 22.41 1.97 -16.21
N ASN A 191 22.79 2.35 -14.98
CA ASN A 191 22.66 1.52 -13.78
C ASN A 191 21.28 1.61 -13.10
N LEU A 192 20.36 2.44 -13.61
CA LEU A 192 19.06 2.71 -13.00
C LEU A 192 18.14 1.48 -13.09
N LYS A 193 17.81 0.90 -11.93
CA LYS A 193 16.94 -0.28 -11.79
C LYS A 193 15.54 0.06 -11.28
N THR A 194 15.41 1.16 -10.55
CA THR A 194 14.14 1.61 -10.00
C THR A 194 13.96 3.09 -10.27
N LEU A 195 12.89 3.43 -10.98
CA LEU A 195 12.46 4.80 -11.21
C LEU A 195 11.01 4.97 -10.77
N ASN A 196 10.78 5.82 -9.77
CA ASN A 196 9.46 6.38 -9.50
C ASN A 196 9.43 7.83 -9.99
N ALA A 197 8.58 8.10 -10.96
CA ALA A 197 8.34 9.42 -11.54
C ALA A 197 6.83 9.66 -11.71
N GLY A 198 6.01 9.07 -10.83
CA GLY A 198 4.57 9.28 -10.82
C GLY A 198 4.17 10.74 -10.50
N SER A 199 2.94 11.11 -10.80
CA SER A 199 2.34 12.43 -10.47
C SER A 199 3.20 13.60 -10.95
N ASN A 200 3.53 13.60 -12.24
CA ASN A 200 4.36 14.61 -12.89
C ASN A 200 3.67 15.11 -14.19
N LYS A 201 4.41 15.80 -15.07
CA LYS A 201 3.92 16.34 -16.34
C LYS A 201 4.57 15.66 -17.56
N ILE A 202 5.15 14.47 -17.39
CA ILE A 202 5.97 13.76 -18.37
C ILE A 202 5.10 13.27 -19.53
N GLY A 203 5.51 13.57 -20.77
CA GLY A 203 4.85 13.08 -21.98
C GLY A 203 5.75 12.23 -22.88
N ASP A 204 7.04 12.59 -22.95
CA ASP A 204 8.07 11.81 -23.65
C ASP A 204 8.88 10.98 -22.64
N ILE A 205 9.05 9.69 -22.95
CA ILE A 205 9.82 8.72 -22.17
C ILE A 205 10.97 8.10 -22.98
N SER A 206 11.32 8.68 -24.13
CA SER A 206 12.43 8.24 -25.00
C SER A 206 13.78 8.11 -24.28
N ALA A 207 13.99 8.85 -23.20
CA ALA A 207 15.15 8.76 -22.31
C ALA A 207 15.37 7.35 -21.71
N LEU A 208 14.31 6.54 -21.57
CA LEU A 208 14.38 5.18 -21.01
C LEU A 208 15.04 4.16 -21.94
N LEU A 209 15.30 4.51 -23.21
CA LEU A 209 15.88 3.60 -24.22
C LEU A 209 17.19 2.93 -23.77
N THR A 210 17.96 3.61 -22.93
CA THR A 210 19.28 3.18 -22.41
C THR A 210 19.20 2.50 -21.04
N CYS A 211 18.04 2.52 -20.39
CA CYS A 211 17.85 2.00 -19.03
C CYS A 211 17.51 0.50 -19.03
N GLU A 212 18.24 -0.31 -19.79
CA GLU A 212 17.90 -1.73 -20.04
C GLU A 212 17.78 -2.58 -18.77
N GLN A 213 18.47 -2.20 -17.69
CA GLN A 213 18.46 -2.88 -16.39
C GLN A 213 17.27 -2.52 -15.49
N MET A 214 16.26 -1.80 -16.02
CA MET A 214 15.07 -1.39 -15.27
C MET A 214 14.28 -2.60 -14.75
N ASP A 215 14.09 -2.65 -13.43
CA ASP A 215 13.38 -3.70 -12.70
C ASP A 215 11.96 -3.25 -12.30
N SER A 216 11.83 -1.98 -11.89
CA SER A 216 10.59 -1.37 -11.42
C SER A 216 10.46 0.07 -11.94
N LEU A 217 9.38 0.35 -12.68
CA LEU A 217 9.11 1.66 -13.28
C LEU A 217 7.70 2.13 -12.90
N GLU A 218 7.62 3.25 -12.20
CA GLU A 218 6.37 3.89 -11.81
C GLU A 218 6.26 5.26 -12.49
N LEU A 219 5.29 5.38 -13.40
CA LEU A 219 5.03 6.55 -14.26
C LEU A 219 3.56 6.97 -14.19
N ALA A 220 2.86 6.58 -13.12
CA ALA A 220 1.44 6.89 -12.91
C ALA A 220 1.16 8.40 -12.94
N TRP A 221 -0.06 8.84 -13.29
CA TRP A 221 -0.47 10.25 -13.26
C TRP A 221 0.47 11.18 -14.04
N ASN A 222 0.64 10.89 -15.34
CA ASN A 222 1.47 11.64 -16.27
C ASN A 222 0.68 11.90 -17.58
N LYS A 223 1.36 12.35 -18.64
CA LYS A 223 0.79 12.68 -19.96
C LYS A 223 1.30 11.74 -21.07
N ILE A 224 1.73 10.53 -20.72
CA ILE A 224 2.37 9.59 -21.65
C ILE A 224 1.30 9.01 -22.58
N ALA A 225 1.54 9.09 -23.89
CA ALA A 225 0.70 8.46 -24.90
C ALA A 225 1.44 7.37 -25.71
N ASN A 226 2.74 7.57 -25.95
CA ASN A 226 3.59 6.66 -26.71
C ASN A 226 4.48 5.85 -25.76
N ILE A 227 4.33 4.52 -25.78
CA ILE A 227 5.11 3.60 -24.94
C ILE A 227 6.03 2.66 -25.75
N SER A 228 6.28 2.97 -27.02
CA SER A 228 7.12 2.14 -27.91
C SER A 228 8.52 1.85 -27.36
N VAL A 229 9.13 2.79 -26.63
CA VAL A 229 10.44 2.61 -25.97
C VAL A 229 10.45 1.49 -24.93
N LEU A 230 9.31 1.21 -24.28
CA LEU A 230 9.24 0.21 -23.21
C LEU A 230 9.50 -1.21 -23.72
N GLN A 231 9.31 -1.48 -25.02
CA GLN A 231 9.53 -2.81 -25.62
C GLN A 231 10.97 -3.34 -25.44
N ASN A 232 11.92 -2.47 -25.07
CA ASN A 232 13.32 -2.80 -24.87
C ASN A 232 13.65 -3.13 -23.39
N LEU A 233 12.76 -2.80 -22.45
CA LEU A 233 12.96 -2.99 -21.00
C LEU A 233 12.63 -4.43 -20.56
N VAL A 234 13.18 -5.44 -21.24
CA VAL A 234 12.76 -6.85 -21.12
C VAL A 234 12.93 -7.49 -19.73
N TYR A 235 13.72 -6.86 -18.84
CA TYR A 235 13.94 -7.29 -17.46
C TYR A 235 12.93 -6.71 -16.46
N ILE A 236 12.06 -5.79 -16.88
CA ILE A 236 11.11 -5.13 -15.99
C ILE A 236 10.12 -6.14 -15.38
N ARG A 237 10.01 -6.12 -14.06
CA ARG A 237 9.08 -6.96 -13.29
C ARG A 237 7.85 -6.18 -12.80
N LYS A 238 7.98 -4.88 -12.57
CA LYS A 238 6.89 -4.01 -12.10
C LYS A 238 6.76 -2.76 -12.96
N LEU A 239 5.55 -2.49 -13.44
CA LEU A 239 5.25 -1.36 -14.32
C LEU A 239 3.93 -0.69 -13.93
N ASP A 240 3.99 0.53 -13.39
CA ASP A 240 2.80 1.36 -13.20
C ASP A 240 2.75 2.48 -14.25
N LEU A 241 1.75 2.43 -15.11
CA LEU A 241 1.46 3.40 -16.16
C LEU A 241 0.06 4.02 -15.97
N SER A 242 -0.53 3.90 -14.78
CA SER A 242 -1.91 4.33 -14.56
C SER A 242 -2.12 5.83 -14.73
N TYR A 243 -3.33 6.26 -15.10
CA TYR A 243 -3.71 7.66 -15.30
C TYR A 243 -2.77 8.39 -16.28
N ASN A 244 -2.66 7.83 -17.48
CA ASN A 244 -1.92 8.39 -18.62
C ASN A 244 -2.86 8.45 -19.85
N LEU A 245 -2.31 8.69 -21.04
CA LEU A 245 -3.04 8.85 -22.31
C LEU A 245 -2.82 7.68 -23.28
N ILE A 246 -2.46 6.50 -22.75
CA ILE A 246 -2.06 5.32 -23.54
C ILE A 246 -3.27 4.67 -24.19
N LYS A 247 -3.17 4.38 -25.48
CA LYS A 247 -4.19 3.64 -26.26
C LYS A 247 -3.67 2.29 -26.74
N GLU A 248 -2.48 2.32 -27.35
CA GLU A 248 -1.83 1.16 -27.94
C GLU A 248 -0.87 0.53 -26.93
N ILE A 249 -1.06 -0.76 -26.65
CA ILE A 249 -0.22 -1.50 -25.69
C ILE A 249 0.63 -2.62 -26.31
N GLU A 250 0.62 -2.77 -27.64
CA GLU A 250 1.45 -3.75 -28.37
C GLU A 250 2.95 -3.76 -27.98
N PRO A 251 3.61 -2.62 -27.67
CA PRO A 251 5.00 -2.62 -27.18
C PRO A 251 5.24 -3.45 -25.91
N LEU A 252 4.21 -3.67 -25.08
CA LEU A 252 4.31 -4.44 -23.84
C LEU A 252 4.42 -5.96 -24.10
N SER A 253 4.11 -6.44 -25.31
CA SER A 253 4.18 -7.87 -25.69
C SER A 253 5.56 -8.51 -25.50
N ARG A 254 6.63 -7.69 -25.49
CA ARG A 254 8.02 -8.14 -25.32
C ARG A 254 8.49 -8.23 -23.86
N LEU A 255 7.68 -7.78 -22.91
CA LEU A 255 8.03 -7.70 -21.49
C LEU A 255 7.87 -9.04 -20.78
N ILE A 256 8.60 -10.06 -21.23
CA ILE A 256 8.46 -11.44 -20.74
C ILE A 256 8.74 -11.62 -19.24
N SER A 257 9.49 -10.71 -18.62
CA SER A 257 9.79 -10.73 -17.17
C SER A 257 8.70 -10.07 -16.30
N LEU A 258 7.70 -9.42 -16.91
CA LEU A 258 6.72 -8.60 -16.21
C LEU A 258 5.85 -9.44 -15.28
N GLU A 259 5.89 -9.15 -13.98
CA GLU A 259 5.09 -9.83 -12.94
C GLU A 259 3.86 -9.01 -12.55
N GLU A 260 3.98 -7.68 -12.53
CA GLU A 260 2.92 -6.75 -12.09
C GLU A 260 2.78 -5.56 -13.04
N ILE A 261 1.56 -5.30 -13.53
CA ILE A 261 1.24 -4.11 -14.33
C ILE A 261 0.00 -3.36 -13.82
N ASN A 262 0.04 -2.03 -13.87
CA ASN A 262 -1.12 -1.16 -13.69
C ASN A 262 -1.30 -0.22 -14.88
N LEU A 263 -2.47 -0.28 -15.50
CA LEU A 263 -2.88 0.52 -16.65
C LEU A 263 -4.24 1.22 -16.44
N SER A 264 -4.76 1.19 -15.21
CA SER A 264 -5.98 1.92 -14.80
C SER A 264 -5.91 3.38 -15.25
N GLY A 265 -7.01 4.03 -15.64
CA GLY A 265 -6.98 5.44 -16.07
C GLY A 265 -6.49 5.70 -17.49
N ASN A 266 -6.23 4.66 -18.30
CA ASN A 266 -5.86 4.80 -19.71
C ASN A 266 -7.00 4.37 -20.66
N PRO A 267 -7.18 5.04 -21.82
CA PRO A 267 -8.16 4.68 -22.85
C PRO A 267 -7.69 3.48 -23.72
N ILE A 268 -7.65 2.28 -23.14
CA ILE A 268 -7.16 1.05 -23.80
C ILE A 268 -8.32 0.14 -24.22
N ASP A 269 -8.44 -0.11 -25.52
CA ASP A 269 -9.53 -0.89 -26.11
C ASP A 269 -9.19 -2.37 -26.36
N ASN A 270 -7.88 -2.71 -26.49
CA ASN A 270 -7.40 -4.07 -26.75
C ASN A 270 -6.42 -4.54 -25.67
N ILE A 271 -6.67 -5.73 -25.10
CA ILE A 271 -5.84 -6.35 -24.05
C ILE A 271 -5.23 -7.71 -24.46
N SER A 272 -5.28 -8.09 -25.75
CA SER A 272 -4.74 -9.37 -26.26
C SER A 272 -3.24 -9.55 -26.01
N VAL A 273 -2.50 -8.44 -25.88
CA VAL A 273 -1.06 -8.39 -25.61
C VAL A 273 -0.65 -9.23 -24.39
N PHE A 274 -1.51 -9.33 -23.36
CA PHE A 274 -1.19 -10.07 -22.14
C PHE A 274 -1.28 -11.59 -22.27
N GLU A 275 -1.82 -12.13 -23.37
CA GLU A 275 -1.95 -13.58 -23.57
C GLU A 275 -0.59 -14.30 -23.60
N ASN A 276 0.49 -13.61 -23.98
CA ASN A 276 1.83 -14.18 -24.13
C ASN A 276 2.78 -13.90 -22.94
N LEU A 277 2.38 -13.10 -21.96
CA LEU A 277 3.24 -12.72 -20.83
C LEU A 277 3.16 -13.74 -19.68
N VAL A 278 3.90 -14.84 -19.81
CA VAL A 278 3.83 -16.02 -18.93
C VAL A 278 4.14 -15.77 -17.44
N ASN A 279 4.88 -14.71 -17.12
CA ASN A 279 5.24 -14.34 -15.74
C ASN A 279 4.24 -13.38 -15.08
N LEU A 280 3.27 -12.85 -15.83
CA LEU A 280 2.35 -11.82 -15.39
C LEU A 280 1.31 -12.37 -14.39
N ARG A 281 1.32 -11.82 -13.17
CA ARG A 281 0.50 -12.27 -12.03
C ARG A 281 -0.52 -11.23 -11.60
N VAL A 282 -0.20 -9.95 -11.76
CA VAL A 282 -1.06 -8.83 -11.35
C VAL A 282 -1.30 -7.91 -12.54
N ILE A 283 -2.57 -7.67 -12.86
CA ILE A 283 -3.02 -6.70 -13.86
C ILE A 283 -4.08 -5.81 -13.20
N LYS A 284 -3.85 -4.50 -13.17
CA LYS A 284 -4.84 -3.50 -12.72
C LYS A 284 -5.32 -2.70 -13.94
N LEU A 285 -6.64 -2.69 -14.15
CA LEU A 285 -7.34 -1.99 -15.24
C LEU A 285 -8.60 -1.32 -14.70
N GLN A 286 -9.05 -0.25 -15.35
CA GLN A 286 -10.28 0.48 -15.00
C GLN A 286 -11.42 0.08 -15.98
N ARG A 287 -12.57 -0.36 -15.46
CA ARG A 287 -13.83 -0.48 -16.24
C ARG A 287 -14.52 0.90 -16.27
N ILE A 288 -15.38 1.30 -17.23
CA ILE A 288 -16.40 0.58 -18.02
C ILE A 288 -16.66 1.31 -19.37
N LEU A 289 -16.74 0.59 -20.51
CA LEU A 289 -17.81 0.66 -21.54
C LEU A 289 -17.60 -0.46 -22.60
N VAL A 290 -18.61 -0.81 -23.40
CA VAL A 290 -18.80 -2.19 -23.92
C VAL A 290 -18.94 -2.30 -25.45
N SER A 291 -18.21 -3.24 -26.08
CA SER A 291 -18.70 -4.07 -27.20
C SER A 291 -17.80 -5.31 -27.48
N ALA A 292 -18.37 -6.36 -28.10
CA ALA A 292 -17.73 -7.59 -28.61
C ALA A 292 -17.24 -8.68 -27.61
N PRO A 293 -17.20 -9.98 -28.01
CA PRO A 293 -17.44 -11.09 -27.08
C PRO A 293 -16.22 -11.68 -26.36
N ILE A 294 -16.44 -12.02 -25.10
CA ILE A 294 -15.46 -12.59 -24.16
C ILE A 294 -15.29 -14.11 -24.40
N SER A 295 -14.61 -14.48 -25.49
CA SER A 295 -14.25 -15.88 -25.78
C SER A 295 -12.85 -16.27 -25.28
N LYS A 296 -11.96 -15.30 -25.04
CA LYS A 296 -10.53 -15.52 -24.69
C LYS A 296 -10.12 -15.16 -23.26
N ALA A 297 -10.91 -14.41 -22.49
CA ALA A 297 -10.61 -14.17 -21.07
C ALA A 297 -10.77 -15.42 -20.16
N LYS A 298 -11.13 -16.58 -20.72
CA LYS A 298 -11.32 -17.84 -19.98
C LYS A 298 -10.03 -18.44 -19.39
N LEU A 299 -8.83 -18.01 -19.83
CA LEU A 299 -7.57 -18.54 -19.29
C LEU A 299 -7.02 -17.73 -18.11
N LEU A 300 -7.09 -16.39 -18.15
CA LEU A 300 -6.53 -15.52 -17.10
C LEU A 300 -7.31 -15.58 -15.76
N VAL A 301 -8.58 -15.96 -15.79
CA VAL A 301 -9.39 -16.14 -14.56
C VAL A 301 -8.98 -17.39 -13.76
N GLN A 302 -8.24 -18.34 -14.35
CA GLN A 302 -7.91 -19.61 -13.70
C GLN A 302 -6.73 -19.55 -12.69
N ARG A 303 -6.03 -18.41 -12.58
CA ARG A 303 -4.98 -18.18 -11.55
C ARG A 303 -5.09 -16.88 -10.76
N GLY A 304 -6.11 -16.05 -11.00
CA GLY A 304 -6.22 -14.68 -10.45
C GLY A 304 -7.45 -14.39 -9.59
N LYS A 305 -7.98 -15.33 -8.80
CA LYS A 305 -9.10 -15.04 -7.88
C LYS A 305 -8.63 -14.28 -6.63
N ASN A 306 -8.61 -12.95 -6.72
CA ASN A 306 -8.89 -12.02 -5.62
C ASN A 306 -9.04 -10.57 -6.13
N CYS A 307 -10.20 -10.25 -6.73
CA CYS A 307 -10.76 -8.90 -6.71
C CYS A 307 -12.23 -8.90 -7.20
N LEU A 308 -13.09 -8.16 -6.49
CA LEU A 308 -14.45 -7.71 -6.86
C LEU A 308 -15.55 -8.77 -7.07
N ASN A 309 -16.30 -9.02 -5.99
CA ASN A 309 -17.75 -9.23 -6.06
C ASN A 309 -18.46 -7.89 -5.78
N GLU A 310 -19.15 -7.34 -6.76
CA GLU A 310 -20.58 -6.95 -6.68
C GLU A 310 -21.02 -6.23 -7.97
N ALA A 311 -21.86 -6.90 -8.75
CA ALA A 311 -22.80 -6.28 -9.68
C ALA A 311 -24.02 -7.21 -9.78
N ARG A 312 -25.21 -6.70 -9.47
CA ARG A 312 -26.42 -7.50 -9.29
C ARG A 312 -27.08 -7.89 -10.63
N GLY A 313 -27.45 -9.17 -10.74
CA GLY A 313 -28.61 -9.64 -11.51
C GLY A 313 -28.46 -9.85 -13.03
N VAL A 314 -28.74 -11.07 -13.48
CA VAL A 314 -29.71 -11.47 -14.54
C VAL A 314 -29.55 -12.99 -14.81
N LYS A 315 -30.59 -13.61 -15.37
CA LYS A 315 -30.83 -15.08 -15.43
C LYS A 315 -30.09 -15.84 -16.54
N GLU A 316 -30.23 -17.16 -16.47
CA GLU A 316 -29.73 -18.24 -17.34
C GLU A 316 -30.02 -18.08 -18.86
N PHE A 317 -29.20 -18.71 -19.71
CA PHE A 317 -29.61 -19.73 -20.72
C PHE A 317 -28.37 -20.39 -21.40
N SER A 318 -28.56 -21.31 -22.35
CA SER A 318 -27.73 -22.51 -22.60
C SER A 318 -26.95 -22.62 -23.93
N SER A 319 -26.11 -23.67 -24.10
CA SER A 319 -25.65 -24.33 -25.37
C SER A 319 -24.64 -23.57 -26.29
N THR A 320 -23.76 -24.16 -27.14
CA THR A 320 -23.23 -25.56 -27.38
C THR A 320 -21.93 -25.56 -28.24
N ASN A 321 -21.20 -26.71 -28.26
CA ASN A 321 -20.30 -27.26 -29.31
C ASN A 321 -18.86 -26.74 -29.59
N PHE A 322 -18.03 -27.68 -30.10
CA PHE A 322 -16.56 -27.74 -30.37
C PHE A 322 -16.21 -27.45 -31.87
N PRO A 323 -14.98 -27.71 -32.42
CA PRO A 323 -13.57 -27.39 -32.05
C PRO A 323 -12.74 -26.82 -33.24
N LEU A 324 -11.41 -26.56 -33.07
CA LEU A 324 -10.37 -26.79 -34.10
C LEU A 324 -8.92 -26.77 -33.53
N ILE A 325 -7.97 -27.36 -34.26
CA ILE A 325 -6.59 -27.76 -33.89
C ILE A 325 -5.60 -27.20 -34.92
N TYR A 326 -4.32 -26.89 -34.59
CA TYR A 326 -3.13 -27.17 -35.44
C TYR A 326 -1.77 -27.02 -34.71
N LYS A 327 -0.67 -27.43 -35.39
CA LYS A 327 0.63 -27.93 -34.89
C LYS A 327 1.80 -26.92 -34.79
N ASP A 328 2.88 -27.42 -34.17
CA ASP A 328 4.23 -26.85 -33.92
C ASP A 328 5.10 -26.58 -35.17
N ASP A 329 6.24 -25.86 -35.01
CA ASP A 329 7.58 -26.43 -35.34
C ASP A 329 8.84 -25.66 -34.83
N TRP A 330 9.97 -26.39 -34.74
CA TRP A 330 11.42 -26.02 -34.75
C TRP A 330 12.28 -25.78 -33.49
N LEU A 331 13.49 -26.38 -33.54
CA LEU A 331 14.55 -26.46 -32.52
C LEU A 331 15.85 -26.98 -33.20
N PHE A 332 17.07 -26.44 -32.96
CA PHE A 332 18.36 -27.20 -33.08
C PHE A 332 19.63 -26.42 -32.69
N SER A 333 20.49 -26.99 -31.82
CA SER A 333 21.90 -27.38 -32.11
C SER A 333 22.81 -27.58 -30.86
N PHE A 334 23.26 -28.81 -30.59
CA PHE A 334 24.56 -29.15 -29.96
C PHE A 334 24.83 -30.68 -30.07
N PRO A 335 26.09 -31.17 -30.25
CA PRO A 335 26.36 -32.54 -30.71
C PRO A 335 26.11 -33.64 -29.67
N ARG A 336 25.75 -34.83 -30.15
CA ARG A 336 25.19 -35.92 -29.33
C ARG A 336 26.22 -36.98 -28.93
N GLU A 337 27.32 -37.12 -29.68
CA GLU A 337 28.22 -38.29 -29.56
C GLU A 337 29.13 -38.26 -28.32
N LYS A 338 29.58 -37.09 -27.85
CA LYS A 338 30.51 -37.00 -26.70
C LYS A 338 29.88 -37.44 -25.37
N LEU A 339 28.57 -37.25 -25.19
CA LEU A 339 27.89 -37.59 -23.94
C LEU A 339 27.63 -39.10 -23.82
N ILE A 340 27.28 -39.75 -24.94
CA ILE A 340 27.02 -41.20 -24.98
C ILE A 340 28.26 -41.99 -24.59
N LYS A 341 29.44 -41.60 -25.09
CA LYS A 341 30.70 -42.27 -24.74
C LYS A 341 31.03 -42.20 -23.24
N TYR A 342 30.78 -41.05 -22.60
CA TYR A 342 31.04 -40.87 -21.16
C TYR A 342 30.16 -41.77 -20.28
N VAL A 343 28.89 -41.96 -20.66
CA VAL A 343 27.91 -42.76 -19.91
C VAL A 343 28.11 -44.27 -20.11
N MET A 344 28.68 -44.72 -21.23
CA MET A 344 28.91 -46.15 -21.48
C MET A 344 30.22 -46.71 -20.91
N GLU A 345 31.18 -45.85 -20.54
CA GLU A 345 32.52 -46.26 -20.07
C GLU A 345 32.71 -46.16 -18.54
N ASN A 346 31.69 -45.75 -17.77
CA ASN A 346 31.77 -45.59 -16.30
C ASN A 346 30.54 -46.18 -15.59
N ASP A 347 30.73 -46.89 -14.48
CA ASP A 347 29.63 -47.30 -13.60
C ASP A 347 28.94 -46.09 -12.95
N ILE A 348 27.62 -46.19 -12.79
CA ILE A 348 26.78 -45.10 -12.28
C ILE A 348 27.06 -44.88 -10.78
N PRO A 349 27.42 -43.67 -10.33
CA PRO A 349 27.71 -43.39 -8.92
C PRO A 349 26.44 -43.46 -8.05
N ASN A 350 26.66 -43.64 -6.74
CA ASN A 350 25.63 -43.75 -5.70
C ASN A 350 24.61 -42.57 -5.79
N PRO A 351 23.29 -42.82 -5.60
CA PRO A 351 22.26 -41.79 -5.48
C PRO A 351 22.61 -40.54 -4.66
N ASP A 352 23.43 -40.64 -3.61
CA ASP A 352 23.82 -39.50 -2.78
C ASP A 352 24.86 -38.58 -3.45
N GLU A 353 25.81 -39.13 -4.23
CA GLU A 353 26.69 -38.33 -5.10
C GLU A 353 25.91 -37.72 -6.28
N PHE A 354 24.96 -38.48 -6.82
CA PHE A 354 24.05 -38.00 -7.87
C PHE A 354 23.28 -36.76 -7.39
N ASN A 355 22.65 -36.83 -6.21
CA ASN A 355 21.93 -35.69 -5.62
C ASN A 355 22.83 -34.49 -5.27
N SER A 356 24.14 -34.71 -5.02
CA SER A 356 25.10 -33.63 -4.77
C SER A 356 25.39 -32.80 -6.03
N LEU A 357 25.44 -33.43 -7.21
CA LEU A 357 25.71 -32.76 -8.50
C LEU A 357 24.52 -31.92 -9.00
N PHE A 358 23.28 -32.33 -8.73
CA PHE A 358 22.06 -31.73 -9.32
C PHE A 358 21.46 -30.52 -8.58
N LYS A 359 22.30 -29.64 -8.01
CA LYS A 359 21.83 -28.43 -7.32
C LYS A 359 21.66 -27.18 -8.20
N LYS A 360 21.81 -27.30 -9.53
CA LYS A 360 21.57 -26.21 -10.49
C LYS A 360 20.83 -26.68 -11.76
N GLU A 361 19.92 -25.80 -12.19
CA GLU A 361 19.22 -25.73 -13.49
C GLU A 361 18.15 -26.79 -13.79
N LYS A 362 17.03 -26.31 -14.35
CA LYS A 362 15.73 -27.02 -14.34
C LYS A 362 15.22 -27.44 -15.73
N GLU A 363 15.99 -27.16 -16.79
CA GLU A 363 15.61 -27.49 -18.18
C GLU A 363 16.13 -28.86 -18.67
N PHE A 364 17.06 -29.48 -17.94
CA PHE A 364 17.71 -30.73 -18.37
C PHE A 364 16.73 -31.94 -18.43
N TYR A 365 15.64 -31.89 -17.68
CA TYR A 365 14.71 -33.01 -17.46
C TYR A 365 14.08 -33.59 -18.74
N LYS A 366 13.70 -32.78 -19.73
CA LYS A 366 13.03 -33.32 -20.94
C LYS A 366 13.96 -34.18 -21.80
N ARG A 367 15.26 -33.88 -21.84
CA ARG A 367 16.25 -34.62 -22.65
C ARG A 367 16.70 -35.89 -21.96
N GLU A 368 16.93 -35.84 -20.64
CA GLU A 368 17.25 -37.02 -19.82
C GLU A 368 16.08 -38.02 -19.78
N ILE A 369 14.84 -37.57 -19.55
CA ILE A 369 13.68 -38.47 -19.51
C ILE A 369 13.47 -39.15 -20.89
N PHE A 370 13.74 -38.44 -21.99
CA PHE A 370 13.68 -39.02 -23.34
C PHE A 370 14.79 -40.08 -23.58
N LEU A 371 16.00 -39.86 -23.05
CA LEU A 371 17.10 -40.83 -23.11
C LEU A 371 16.83 -42.04 -22.19
N PHE A 372 16.25 -41.81 -21.01
CA PHE A 372 15.80 -42.85 -20.10
C PHE A 372 14.68 -43.71 -20.72
N SER A 373 13.71 -43.10 -21.40
CA SER A 373 12.66 -43.84 -22.14
C SER A 373 13.22 -44.65 -23.32
N LEU A 374 14.32 -44.21 -23.93
CA LEU A 374 15.05 -44.99 -24.93
C LEU A 374 15.79 -46.17 -24.30
N SER A 375 16.45 -46.00 -23.14
CA SER A 375 17.11 -47.11 -22.43
C SER A 375 16.15 -48.17 -21.90
N LEU A 376 14.90 -47.79 -21.61
CA LEU A 376 13.83 -48.75 -21.30
C LEU A 376 13.43 -49.62 -22.50
N LYS A 377 13.62 -49.14 -23.74
CA LYS A 377 13.23 -49.87 -24.96
C LYS A 377 14.01 -51.19 -25.13
N GLU A 378 15.24 -51.27 -24.62
CA GLU A 378 16.06 -52.49 -24.63
C GLU A 378 15.75 -53.45 -23.46
N LYS A 379 14.92 -53.04 -22.49
CA LYS A 379 14.58 -53.84 -21.29
C LYS A 379 13.11 -54.31 -21.25
N ILE A 380 12.33 -54.01 -22.28
CA ILE A 380 10.96 -54.52 -22.45
C ILE A 380 11.03 -55.89 -23.15
N PRO A 381 10.49 -56.97 -22.57
CA PRO A 381 10.57 -58.31 -23.17
C PRO A 381 9.98 -58.37 -24.59
N GLU A 382 10.69 -59.02 -25.53
CA GLU A 382 10.29 -59.12 -26.95
C GLU A 382 8.86 -59.63 -27.17
N LYS A 383 8.34 -60.46 -26.25
CA LYS A 383 6.96 -60.96 -26.26
C LYS A 383 5.88 -59.88 -26.29
N ILE A 384 6.19 -58.65 -25.86
CA ILE A 384 5.25 -57.52 -25.81
C ILE A 384 5.15 -56.81 -27.19
N ILE A 385 6.07 -57.07 -28.12
CA ILE A 385 6.14 -56.39 -29.42
C ILE A 385 5.18 -57.02 -30.46
N GLN A 386 4.73 -58.27 -30.25
CA GLN A 386 3.99 -59.06 -31.23
C GLN A 386 2.44 -59.01 -31.12
N GLU A 387 1.87 -58.38 -30.10
CA GLU A 387 0.40 -58.26 -30.00
C GLU A 387 -0.12 -57.01 -30.73
N ASP A 388 -1.14 -57.19 -31.59
CA ASP A 388 -1.63 -56.10 -32.46
C ASP A 388 -2.45 -55.02 -31.76
N PHE A 389 -2.91 -55.28 -30.54
CA PHE A 389 -3.74 -54.34 -29.78
C PHE A 389 -3.22 -54.16 -28.35
N VAL A 390 -2.97 -52.92 -27.95
CA VAL A 390 -2.57 -52.57 -26.58
C VAL A 390 -3.84 -52.41 -25.73
N THR A 391 -4.05 -53.30 -24.77
CA THR A 391 -5.28 -53.30 -23.96
C THR A 391 -5.24 -52.30 -22.80
N ARG A 392 -6.43 -51.81 -22.39
CA ARG A 392 -6.59 -50.83 -21.29
C ARG A 392 -5.99 -51.33 -19.97
N GLU A 393 -6.14 -52.62 -19.67
CA GLU A 393 -5.60 -53.22 -18.44
C GLU A 393 -4.07 -53.30 -18.43
N PHE A 394 -3.46 -53.58 -19.59
CA PHE A 394 -2.00 -53.56 -19.73
C PHE A 394 -1.43 -52.17 -19.43
N LEU A 395 -2.05 -51.11 -19.97
CA LEU A 395 -1.64 -49.72 -19.71
C LEU A 395 -1.79 -49.34 -18.23
N LEU A 396 -2.89 -49.71 -17.59
CA LEU A 396 -3.11 -49.45 -16.15
C LEU A 396 -2.11 -50.22 -15.26
N SER A 397 -1.78 -51.46 -15.62
CA SER A 397 -0.73 -52.27 -14.97
C SER A 397 0.66 -51.64 -15.12
N PHE A 398 0.98 -51.14 -16.32
CA PHE A 398 2.26 -50.50 -16.61
C PHE A 398 2.42 -49.15 -15.88
N VAL A 399 1.39 -48.30 -15.89
CA VAL A 399 1.37 -47.02 -15.16
C VAL A 399 1.51 -47.24 -13.65
N ARG A 400 0.82 -48.24 -13.07
CA ARG A 400 1.00 -48.61 -11.66
C ARG A 400 2.43 -49.05 -11.36
N LYS A 401 3.03 -49.93 -12.17
CA LYS A 401 4.43 -50.33 -11.98
C LYS A 401 5.43 -49.18 -12.09
N LEU A 402 5.16 -48.14 -12.90
CA LEU A 402 5.99 -46.94 -12.97
C LEU A 402 5.84 -46.05 -11.71
N TYR A 403 4.63 -45.97 -11.15
CA TYR A 403 4.37 -45.28 -9.89
C TYR A 403 5.00 -46.02 -8.69
N ASP A 404 4.75 -47.32 -8.57
CA ASP A 404 5.12 -48.14 -7.42
C ASP A 404 6.64 -48.35 -7.29
N ASN A 405 7.36 -48.53 -8.41
CA ASN A 405 8.80 -48.81 -8.39
C ASN A 405 9.69 -47.55 -8.52
N TYR A 406 9.16 -46.45 -9.09
CA TYR A 406 9.97 -45.27 -9.45
C TYR A 406 9.35 -43.92 -9.02
N GLY A 407 8.18 -43.91 -8.37
CA GLY A 407 7.52 -42.69 -7.89
C GLY A 407 7.01 -41.75 -9.00
N ILE A 408 6.93 -42.23 -10.24
CA ILE A 408 6.60 -41.42 -11.42
C ILE A 408 5.10 -41.10 -11.40
N ASN A 409 4.73 -39.82 -11.36
CA ASN A 409 3.34 -39.41 -11.30
C ASN A 409 2.55 -39.76 -12.57
N GLU A 410 1.23 -39.85 -12.41
CA GLU A 410 0.29 -40.30 -13.45
C GLU A 410 0.36 -39.49 -14.75
N SER A 411 0.64 -38.18 -14.68
CA SER A 411 0.78 -37.32 -15.86
C SER A 411 2.05 -37.64 -16.67
N ILE A 412 3.17 -37.93 -15.99
CA ILE A 412 4.42 -38.32 -16.65
C ILE A 412 4.31 -39.77 -17.17
N ALA A 413 3.65 -40.66 -16.43
CA ALA A 413 3.42 -42.03 -16.86
C ALA A 413 2.52 -42.10 -18.12
N SER A 414 1.46 -41.28 -18.21
CA SER A 414 0.64 -41.14 -19.42
C SER A 414 1.47 -40.68 -20.63
N TRP A 415 2.32 -39.67 -20.43
CA TRP A 415 3.18 -39.13 -21.49
C TRP A 415 4.23 -40.14 -21.98
N VAL A 416 4.81 -40.96 -21.09
CA VAL A 416 5.71 -42.07 -21.45
C VAL A 416 4.97 -43.14 -22.26
N VAL A 417 3.73 -43.48 -21.87
CA VAL A 417 2.87 -44.43 -22.60
C VAL A 417 2.52 -43.92 -24.01
N GLU A 418 2.10 -42.66 -24.14
CA GLU A 418 1.79 -42.02 -25.42
C GLU A 418 3.02 -41.99 -26.35
N THR A 419 4.19 -41.61 -25.81
CA THR A 419 5.45 -41.55 -26.56
C THR A 419 5.91 -42.95 -27.00
N TRP A 420 5.71 -43.98 -26.17
CA TRP A 420 6.00 -45.37 -26.51
C TRP A 420 5.08 -45.88 -27.62
N ALA A 421 3.76 -45.65 -27.52
CA ALA A 421 2.78 -46.06 -28.51
C ALA A 421 3.02 -45.40 -29.90
N LEU A 422 3.35 -44.11 -29.91
CA LEU A 422 3.77 -43.38 -31.12
C LEU A 422 5.04 -43.99 -31.74
N SER A 423 5.99 -44.46 -30.93
CA SER A 423 7.25 -45.06 -31.41
C SER A 423 7.10 -46.47 -32.03
N LEU A 424 5.92 -47.06 -31.95
CA LEU A 424 5.56 -48.38 -32.50
C LEU A 424 4.57 -48.30 -33.68
N ASN A 425 4.21 -47.08 -34.10
CA ASN A 425 3.39 -46.81 -35.29
C ASN A 425 2.02 -47.51 -35.31
N LYS A 426 1.42 -47.74 -34.12
CA LYS A 426 0.07 -48.34 -33.97
C LYS A 426 -1.02 -47.26 -33.91
N ASN A 427 -2.25 -47.63 -34.28
CA ASN A 427 -3.30 -46.69 -34.66
C ASN A 427 -3.94 -45.97 -33.45
N LEU A 428 -4.07 -44.64 -33.52
CA LEU A 428 -4.30 -43.75 -32.37
C LEU A 428 -5.76 -43.62 -31.87
N GLN A 429 -6.71 -44.43 -32.35
CA GLN A 429 -8.13 -44.23 -32.03
C GLN A 429 -8.49 -44.60 -30.57
N ASP A 430 -7.88 -45.63 -29.97
CA ASP A 430 -8.24 -46.11 -28.62
C ASP A 430 -7.75 -45.21 -27.48
N ILE A 431 -6.68 -44.41 -27.68
CA ILE A 431 -6.17 -43.49 -26.65
C ILE A 431 -7.17 -42.34 -26.40
N SER A 432 -7.97 -41.97 -27.41
CA SER A 432 -8.99 -40.91 -27.30
C SER A 432 -10.10 -41.21 -26.26
N LEU A 433 -10.34 -42.49 -25.97
CA LEU A 433 -11.31 -42.93 -24.95
C LEU A 433 -10.83 -42.69 -23.51
N PHE A 434 -9.51 -42.54 -23.30
CA PHE A 434 -8.92 -42.33 -21.98
C PHE A 434 -9.23 -40.93 -21.41
N HIS A 435 -9.39 -39.92 -22.27
CA HIS A 435 -9.70 -38.55 -21.86
C HIS A 435 -11.19 -38.26 -21.58
N LYS A 436 -12.11 -39.17 -21.92
CA LYS A 436 -13.57 -38.89 -21.90
C LYS A 436 -14.42 -39.81 -21.02
N SER A 437 -13.84 -40.76 -20.29
CA SER A 437 -14.58 -41.60 -19.35
C SER A 437 -14.01 -41.56 -17.93
N SER A 438 -14.86 -41.18 -16.99
CA SER A 438 -14.58 -41.09 -15.56
C SER A 438 -14.10 -42.41 -14.95
N TYR A 439 -13.18 -42.35 -13.98
CA TYR A 439 -13.05 -43.42 -12.99
C TYR A 439 -13.45 -42.94 -11.59
N ARG A 440 -14.71 -43.26 -11.24
CA ARG A 440 -14.99 -43.76 -9.89
C ARG A 440 -14.21 -45.05 -9.71
N ILE A 441 -13.43 -45.18 -8.63
CA ILE A 441 -13.18 -46.50 -8.03
C ILE A 441 -14.19 -46.64 -6.89
N GLU A 442 -15.43 -46.98 -7.24
CA GLU A 442 -16.37 -47.58 -6.31
C GLU A 442 -16.14 -49.09 -6.37
N HIS A 443 -15.61 -49.69 -5.30
CA HIS A 443 -16.35 -50.69 -4.54
C HIS A 443 -15.62 -51.21 -3.30
N ASN A 444 -16.40 -51.25 -2.22
CA ASN A 444 -16.49 -52.33 -1.24
C ASN A 444 -15.24 -52.68 -0.40
N SER A 445 -15.29 -52.20 0.85
CA SER A 445 -15.24 -53.06 2.05
C SER A 445 -14.64 -54.46 1.87
N VAL A 446 -13.31 -54.55 1.92
CA VAL A 446 -12.63 -55.75 2.42
C VAL A 446 -11.98 -55.37 3.75
N ILE A 447 -12.35 -56.11 4.80
CA ILE A 447 -11.73 -56.00 6.12
C ILE A 447 -10.32 -56.59 5.99
N ALA A 448 -9.33 -55.74 5.76
CA ALA A 448 -7.91 -56.10 5.78
C ALA A 448 -7.34 -55.84 7.17
N ILE A 449 -7.34 -56.87 8.01
CA ILE A 449 -6.67 -56.86 9.31
C ILE A 449 -5.16 -56.74 9.06
N GLY A 450 -4.52 -55.66 9.55
CA GLY A 450 -3.06 -55.58 9.66
C GLY A 450 -2.29 -54.72 8.64
N ALA A 451 -2.84 -53.62 8.13
CA ALA A 451 -2.05 -52.59 7.42
C ALA A 451 -1.58 -51.47 8.38
N PRO A 452 -0.36 -50.91 8.21
CA PRO A 452 0.21 -49.95 9.15
C PRO A 452 -0.51 -48.59 9.16
N ILE A 453 -0.50 -47.95 10.34
CA ILE A 453 -1.34 -46.81 10.75
C ILE A 453 -1.13 -45.50 9.96
N ASN A 454 -0.18 -45.45 9.01
CA ASN A 454 0.30 -44.23 8.36
C ASN A 454 -0.53 -43.73 7.14
N ASN A 455 -1.71 -44.30 6.84
CA ASN A 455 -2.47 -43.95 5.63
C ASN A 455 -3.92 -43.46 5.86
N ILE A 456 -4.25 -43.02 7.08
CA ILE A 456 -5.52 -42.32 7.36
C ILE A 456 -5.36 -40.83 6.99
N ASN A 457 -5.77 -40.48 5.78
CA ASN A 457 -5.73 -39.10 5.31
C ASN A 457 -6.98 -38.31 5.76
N ILE A 458 -6.93 -37.75 6.96
CA ILE A 458 -8.00 -36.91 7.53
C ILE A 458 -8.47 -35.78 6.60
N PHE A 459 -7.57 -35.22 5.78
CA PHE A 459 -7.93 -34.12 4.87
C PHE A 459 -8.84 -34.60 3.73
N GLU A 460 -8.68 -35.84 3.25
CA GLU A 460 -9.58 -36.45 2.27
C GLU A 460 -10.91 -36.85 2.92
N MET A 461 -10.90 -37.37 4.15
CA MET A 461 -12.13 -37.67 4.90
C MET A 461 -13.00 -36.41 5.10
N ILE A 462 -12.38 -35.27 5.40
CA ILE A 462 -13.09 -33.97 5.54
C ILE A 462 -13.59 -33.46 4.19
N LYS A 463 -12.77 -33.56 3.13
CA LYS A 463 -13.15 -33.20 1.76
C LYS A 463 -14.32 -34.04 1.21
N HIS A 464 -14.48 -35.27 1.69
CA HIS A 464 -15.63 -36.14 1.42
C HIS A 464 -16.75 -36.06 2.48
N ASN A 465 -16.61 -35.23 3.52
CA ASN A 465 -17.54 -35.08 4.65
C ASN A 465 -17.87 -36.42 5.36
N ASP A 466 -16.88 -37.31 5.51
CA ASP A 466 -17.02 -38.60 6.20
C ASP A 466 -16.99 -38.43 7.73
N VAL A 467 -18.09 -37.93 8.28
CA VAL A 467 -18.28 -37.72 9.73
C VAL A 467 -18.10 -39.04 10.51
N ASN A 468 -18.62 -40.15 9.98
CA ASN A 468 -18.59 -41.46 10.62
C ASN A 468 -17.16 -42.04 10.69
N GLY A 469 -16.34 -41.77 9.67
CA GLY A 469 -14.93 -42.14 9.68
C GLY A 469 -14.14 -41.36 10.73
N ILE A 470 -14.35 -40.04 10.84
CA ILE A 470 -13.69 -39.19 11.85
C ILE A 470 -14.13 -39.56 13.27
N GLU A 471 -15.41 -39.91 13.48
CA GLU A 471 -15.93 -40.29 14.80
C GLU A 471 -15.22 -41.53 15.37
N LYS A 472 -14.87 -42.48 14.49
CA LYS A 472 -14.14 -43.72 14.81
C LYS A 472 -12.64 -43.52 15.08
N LEU A 473 -12.09 -42.33 14.85
CA LEU A 473 -10.68 -42.05 15.17
C LEU A 473 -10.49 -41.89 16.69
N ASN A 474 -9.47 -42.57 17.21
CA ASN A 474 -9.10 -42.49 18.63
C ASN A 474 -8.27 -41.23 18.90
N GLU A 475 -8.73 -40.43 19.87
CA GLU A 475 -8.14 -39.13 20.24
C GLU A 475 -6.71 -39.26 20.74
N SER A 476 -6.33 -40.36 21.39
CA SER A 476 -4.97 -40.55 21.91
C SER A 476 -3.89 -40.69 20.83
N ASN A 477 -4.28 -41.00 19.60
CA ASN A 477 -3.37 -41.42 18.52
C ASN A 477 -3.38 -40.51 17.29
N PHE A 478 -4.21 -39.45 17.28
CA PHE A 478 -4.38 -38.59 16.10
C PHE A 478 -4.25 -37.10 16.45
N ASN A 479 -3.35 -36.40 15.78
CA ASN A 479 -3.17 -34.95 15.93
C ASN A 479 -4.08 -34.21 14.94
N PHE A 480 -5.19 -33.66 15.44
CA PHE A 480 -6.18 -32.92 14.67
C PHE A 480 -5.75 -31.50 14.24
N ASP A 481 -4.57 -31.05 14.69
CA ASP A 481 -4.00 -29.72 14.41
C ASP A 481 -2.86 -29.75 13.39
N LEU A 482 -2.56 -30.92 12.82
CA LEU A 482 -1.59 -31.06 11.73
C LEU A 482 -1.98 -30.19 10.53
N LYS A 483 -1.01 -29.44 9.99
CA LYS A 483 -1.17 -28.61 8.80
C LYS A 483 -0.81 -29.39 7.54
N ASN A 484 -1.68 -29.33 6.53
CA ASN A 484 -1.40 -29.87 5.20
C ASN A 484 -0.38 -29.00 4.43
N LYS A 485 -0.06 -29.40 3.19
CA LYS A 485 0.87 -28.68 2.30
C LYS A 485 0.46 -27.22 1.97
N SER A 486 -0.80 -26.83 2.20
CA SER A 486 -1.25 -25.44 2.05
C SER A 486 -1.37 -24.68 3.38
N GLY A 487 -0.88 -25.24 4.48
CA GLY A 487 -0.83 -24.62 5.81
C GLY A 487 -2.15 -24.67 6.59
N LYS A 488 -3.13 -25.45 6.14
CA LYS A 488 -4.47 -25.57 6.76
C LYS A 488 -4.58 -26.83 7.60
N THR A 489 -5.23 -26.73 8.75
CA THR A 489 -5.60 -27.86 9.62
C THR A 489 -6.90 -28.52 9.16
N PRO A 490 -7.22 -29.74 9.64
CA PRO A 490 -8.56 -30.32 9.59
C PRO A 490 -9.69 -29.32 9.84
N LEU A 491 -9.57 -28.54 10.93
CA LEU A 491 -10.57 -27.54 11.33
C LEU A 491 -10.73 -26.42 10.28
N PHE A 492 -9.63 -25.90 9.71
CA PHE A 492 -9.70 -24.92 8.62
C PHE A 492 -10.35 -25.46 7.34
N LEU A 493 -10.16 -26.74 7.00
CA LEU A 493 -10.85 -27.35 5.85
C LEU A 493 -12.35 -27.56 6.11
N ALA A 494 -12.73 -28.01 7.32
CA ALA A 494 -14.13 -28.15 7.68
C ALA A 494 -14.89 -26.80 7.61
N ILE A 495 -14.23 -25.71 8.00
CA ILE A 495 -14.75 -24.35 7.81
C ILE A 495 -14.78 -23.97 6.31
N GLU A 496 -13.72 -24.23 5.54
CA GLU A 496 -13.67 -23.88 4.11
C GLU A 496 -14.76 -24.57 3.27
N TYR A 497 -15.14 -25.80 3.64
CA TYR A 497 -16.24 -26.54 3.03
C TYR A 497 -17.62 -26.31 3.72
N ASN A 498 -17.68 -25.41 4.72
CA ASN A 498 -18.87 -25.08 5.51
C ASN A 498 -19.58 -26.31 6.14
N LEU A 499 -18.81 -27.18 6.77
CA LEU A 499 -19.29 -28.45 7.35
C LEU A 499 -19.53 -28.32 8.86
N THR A 500 -20.70 -27.80 9.27
CA THR A 500 -21.03 -27.54 10.68
C THR A 500 -20.90 -28.78 11.57
N LYS A 501 -21.43 -29.94 11.15
CA LYS A 501 -21.35 -31.21 11.92
C LYS A 501 -19.92 -31.73 12.06
N MET A 502 -19.15 -31.67 10.99
CA MET A 502 -17.73 -32.06 11.00
C MET A 502 -16.91 -31.13 11.92
N THR A 503 -17.20 -29.83 11.88
CA THR A 503 -16.54 -28.83 12.72
C THR A 503 -16.81 -29.10 14.21
N ALA A 504 -18.08 -29.35 14.57
CA ALA A 504 -18.44 -29.73 15.95
C ALA A 504 -17.76 -31.03 16.41
N LEU A 505 -17.65 -32.03 15.53
CA LEU A 505 -16.96 -33.28 15.84
C LEU A 505 -15.46 -33.06 16.05
N LEU A 506 -14.79 -32.28 15.19
CA LEU A 506 -13.35 -31.99 15.32
C LEU A 506 -13.04 -31.22 16.61
N LEU A 507 -13.87 -30.24 16.98
CA LEU A 507 -13.74 -29.52 18.25
C LEU A 507 -13.93 -30.46 19.45
N LYS A 508 -14.96 -31.32 19.42
CA LYS A 508 -15.18 -32.35 20.46
C LYS A 508 -14.02 -33.36 20.55
N LYS A 509 -13.34 -33.63 19.42
CA LYS A 509 -12.14 -34.48 19.31
C LYS A 509 -10.84 -33.77 19.72
N GLY A 510 -10.90 -32.52 20.21
CA GLY A 510 -9.76 -31.80 20.76
C GLY A 510 -8.94 -30.99 19.74
N ALA A 511 -9.48 -30.67 18.56
CA ALA A 511 -8.84 -29.71 17.64
C ALA A 511 -8.84 -28.30 18.25
N ASP A 512 -7.70 -27.60 18.22
CA ASP A 512 -7.53 -26.29 18.86
C ASP A 512 -8.34 -25.18 18.14
N PRO A 513 -9.35 -24.54 18.79
CA PRO A 513 -10.14 -23.47 18.19
C PRO A 513 -9.37 -22.14 18.06
N LEU A 514 -8.21 -22.00 18.69
CA LEU A 514 -7.35 -20.81 18.68
C LEU A 514 -6.17 -20.95 17.70
N ILE A 515 -6.00 -22.10 17.03
CA ILE A 515 -4.82 -22.37 16.20
C ILE A 515 -4.65 -21.37 15.06
N LYS A 516 -3.49 -20.71 14.99
CA LYS A 516 -3.21 -19.72 13.95
C LYS A 516 -2.90 -20.38 12.60
N GLY A 517 -3.77 -20.14 11.62
CA GLY A 517 -3.64 -20.53 10.23
C GLY A 517 -2.90 -19.50 9.37
N ILE A 518 -3.23 -19.46 8.07
CA ILE A 518 -2.66 -18.50 7.11
C ILE A 518 -3.03 -17.07 7.54
N LYS A 519 -2.08 -16.12 7.43
CA LYS A 519 -2.19 -14.74 7.95
C LYS A 519 -2.45 -14.64 9.47
N GLY A 520 -2.22 -15.70 10.24
CA GLY A 520 -2.39 -15.68 11.71
C GLY A 520 -3.84 -15.71 12.19
N LYS A 521 -4.82 -15.92 11.30
CA LYS A 521 -6.24 -16.05 11.66
C LYS A 521 -6.49 -17.32 12.45
N THR A 522 -7.38 -17.27 13.43
CA THR A 522 -7.94 -18.47 14.09
C THR A 522 -9.09 -19.06 13.26
N PRO A 523 -9.51 -20.31 13.55
CA PRO A 523 -10.79 -20.87 13.11
C PRO A 523 -11.96 -19.88 13.16
N LEU A 524 -12.14 -19.18 14.30
CA LEU A 524 -13.23 -18.21 14.46
C LEU A 524 -13.11 -17.07 13.43
N LEU A 525 -11.97 -16.37 13.36
CA LEU A 525 -11.76 -15.26 12.43
C LEU A 525 -12.01 -15.69 10.97
N TYR A 526 -11.59 -16.91 10.61
CA TYR A 526 -11.78 -17.46 9.27
C TYR A 526 -13.25 -17.80 8.98
N SER A 527 -13.99 -18.35 9.95
CA SER A 527 -15.43 -18.63 9.79
C SER A 527 -16.26 -17.35 9.60
N VAL A 528 -15.93 -16.27 10.33
CA VAL A 528 -16.57 -14.95 10.17
C VAL A 528 -16.25 -14.36 8.79
N GLU A 529 -14.99 -14.37 8.35
CA GLU A 529 -14.58 -13.91 7.01
C GLU A 529 -15.29 -14.67 5.88
N LYS A 530 -15.55 -15.97 6.06
CA LYS A 530 -16.27 -16.81 5.08
C LYS A 530 -17.79 -16.63 5.10
N GLY A 531 -18.36 -15.95 6.11
CA GLY A 531 -19.80 -15.82 6.29
C GLY A 531 -20.48 -17.06 6.87
N ASN A 532 -19.72 -18.00 7.44
CA ASN A 532 -20.23 -19.27 7.95
C ASN A 532 -20.83 -19.09 9.35
N THR A 533 -21.98 -18.43 9.45
CA THR A 533 -22.59 -17.97 10.71
C THR A 533 -22.76 -19.08 11.75
N GLU A 534 -23.33 -20.23 11.39
CA GLU A 534 -23.51 -21.36 12.32
C GLU A 534 -22.18 -21.87 12.90
N ILE A 535 -21.13 -21.90 12.07
CA ILE A 535 -19.81 -22.38 12.48
C ILE A 535 -19.10 -21.33 13.36
N ALA A 536 -19.29 -20.04 13.08
CA ALA A 536 -18.79 -18.98 13.93
C ALA A 536 -19.49 -18.95 15.30
N GLU A 537 -20.82 -19.13 15.34
CA GLU A 537 -21.59 -19.24 16.58
C GLU A 537 -21.16 -20.47 17.41
N LEU A 538 -20.94 -21.61 16.76
CA LEU A 538 -20.36 -22.81 17.37
C LEU A 538 -18.96 -22.53 17.95
N LEU A 539 -18.07 -21.88 17.19
CA LEU A 539 -16.72 -21.55 17.65
C LEU A 539 -16.73 -20.55 18.81
N ILE A 540 -17.66 -19.58 18.84
CA ILE A 540 -17.84 -18.67 20.00
C ILE A 540 -18.27 -19.41 21.27
N MET A 541 -18.89 -20.59 21.14
CA MET A 541 -19.25 -21.44 22.27
C MET A 541 -18.12 -22.36 22.74
N TYR A 542 -17.13 -22.64 21.89
CA TYR A 542 -15.98 -23.52 22.18
C TYR A 542 -14.64 -22.79 22.42
N SER A 543 -14.56 -21.49 22.16
CA SER A 543 -13.34 -20.68 22.35
C SER A 543 -13.33 -19.92 23.67
N ASP A 544 -12.28 -20.12 24.47
CA ASP A 544 -12.07 -19.39 25.74
C ASP A 544 -11.60 -17.94 25.54
N ASP A 545 -10.91 -17.63 24.43
CA ASP A 545 -10.52 -16.26 24.06
C ASP A 545 -11.12 -15.85 22.70
N LEU A 546 -11.96 -14.82 22.74
CA LEU A 546 -12.62 -14.21 21.58
C LEU A 546 -11.92 -12.91 21.11
N ASN A 547 -10.91 -12.45 21.84
CA ASN A 547 -10.19 -11.19 21.59
C ASN A 547 -8.97 -11.37 20.67
N VAL A 548 -8.68 -12.60 20.24
CA VAL A 548 -7.54 -12.93 19.38
C VAL A 548 -7.58 -12.14 18.07
N GLN A 549 -6.41 -11.60 17.71
CA GLN A 549 -6.18 -10.84 16.47
C GLN A 549 -5.30 -11.62 15.49
N ASP A 550 -5.53 -11.40 14.20
CA ASP A 550 -4.68 -11.91 13.12
C ASP A 550 -3.40 -11.07 12.90
N ASN A 551 -2.61 -11.37 11.87
CA ASN A 551 -1.38 -10.64 11.57
C ASN A 551 -1.62 -9.19 11.10
N GLU A 552 -2.85 -8.81 10.74
CA GLU A 552 -3.24 -7.43 10.43
C GLU A 552 -3.77 -6.70 11.69
N GLY A 553 -3.89 -7.39 12.83
CA GLY A 553 -4.47 -6.87 14.07
C GLY A 553 -6.01 -6.96 14.10
N LYS A 554 -6.65 -7.65 13.16
CA LYS A 554 -8.12 -7.69 13.09
C LYS A 554 -8.68 -8.77 13.99
N SER A 555 -9.66 -8.42 14.83
CA SER A 555 -10.39 -9.36 15.67
C SER A 555 -11.64 -9.92 14.98
N ALA A 556 -12.22 -11.00 15.50
CA ALA A 556 -13.49 -11.53 14.99
C ALA A 556 -14.63 -10.51 15.05
N LEU A 557 -14.61 -9.58 16.01
CA LEU A 557 -15.60 -8.51 16.13
C LEU A 557 -15.51 -7.51 14.95
N MET A 558 -14.29 -7.15 14.52
CA MET A 558 -14.08 -6.31 13.34
C MET A 558 -14.57 -7.00 12.06
N TYR A 559 -14.26 -8.30 11.90
CA TYR A 559 -14.77 -9.10 10.79
C TYR A 559 -16.30 -9.21 10.80
N ALA A 560 -16.94 -9.31 11.97
CA ALA A 560 -18.40 -9.38 12.09
C ALA A 560 -19.08 -8.07 11.67
N ILE A 561 -18.46 -6.92 11.95
CA ILE A 561 -18.97 -5.59 11.55
C ILE A 561 -18.89 -5.41 10.04
N SER A 562 -17.70 -5.62 9.44
CA SER A 562 -17.51 -5.43 8.00
C SER A 562 -18.12 -6.53 7.11
N SER A 563 -18.56 -7.65 7.69
CA SER A 563 -19.46 -8.63 7.05
C SER A 563 -20.94 -8.40 7.36
N HIS A 564 -21.26 -7.37 8.15
CA HIS A 564 -22.59 -7.00 8.65
C HIS A 564 -23.32 -8.16 9.38
N ASN A 565 -22.59 -9.08 9.99
CA ASN A 565 -23.14 -10.28 10.63
C ASN A 565 -23.69 -9.96 12.03
N ARG A 566 -24.96 -9.54 12.07
CA ARG A 566 -25.66 -9.13 13.30
C ARG A 566 -25.79 -10.24 14.35
N SER A 567 -25.85 -11.51 13.97
CA SER A 567 -25.97 -12.63 14.91
C SER A 567 -24.68 -12.83 15.69
N ILE A 568 -23.56 -12.94 14.96
CA ILE A 568 -22.20 -13.03 15.53
C ILE A 568 -21.92 -11.81 16.41
N LEU A 569 -22.20 -10.60 15.90
CA LEU A 569 -22.03 -9.35 16.65
C LEU A 569 -22.76 -9.39 18.01
N LYS A 570 -24.05 -9.74 18.03
CA LYS A 570 -24.84 -9.85 19.26
C LYS A 570 -24.27 -10.90 20.22
N LEU A 571 -23.91 -12.07 19.70
CA LEU A 571 -23.40 -13.17 20.51
C LEU A 571 -22.05 -12.81 21.16
N MET A 572 -21.14 -12.18 20.40
CA MET A 572 -19.86 -11.70 20.92
C MET A 572 -20.04 -10.58 21.95
N LEU A 573 -20.89 -9.58 21.70
CA LEU A 573 -21.14 -8.51 22.67
C LEU A 573 -21.74 -9.05 23.98
N ASN A 574 -22.68 -10.01 23.90
CA ASN A 574 -23.24 -10.68 25.08
C ASN A 574 -22.19 -11.52 25.86
N LYS A 575 -21.10 -11.94 25.22
CA LYS A 575 -19.97 -12.64 25.84
C LYS A 575 -18.93 -11.69 26.47
N GLY A 576 -19.13 -10.37 26.40
CA GLY A 576 -18.24 -9.39 27.03
C GLY A 576 -16.89 -9.23 26.33
N VAL A 577 -16.82 -9.39 25.01
CA VAL A 577 -15.58 -9.19 24.24
C VAL A 577 -15.02 -7.77 24.40
N ASN A 578 -13.70 -7.64 24.31
CA ASN A 578 -13.03 -6.35 24.36
C ASN A 578 -13.35 -5.54 23.10
N VAL A 579 -14.25 -4.56 23.26
CA VAL A 579 -14.68 -3.64 22.20
C VAL A 579 -13.62 -2.57 21.84
N ASN A 580 -12.60 -2.39 22.68
CA ASN A 580 -11.54 -1.39 22.51
C ASN A 580 -10.31 -1.93 21.75
N LEU A 581 -10.42 -3.12 21.15
CA LEU A 581 -9.37 -3.65 20.28
C LEU A 581 -9.17 -2.76 19.05
N LYS A 582 -7.91 -2.68 18.59
CA LYS A 582 -7.49 -1.89 17.44
C LYS A 582 -6.59 -2.73 16.53
N ASP A 583 -6.69 -2.51 15.22
CA ASP A 583 -5.83 -3.21 14.26
C ASP A 583 -4.42 -2.60 14.19
N ASN A 584 -3.54 -3.19 13.38
CA ASN A 584 -2.15 -2.71 13.23
C ASN A 584 -2.06 -1.36 12.51
N SER A 585 -3.16 -0.91 11.87
CA SER A 585 -3.32 0.45 11.32
C SER A 585 -3.92 1.42 12.35
N ASN A 586 -4.06 0.99 13.61
CA ASN A 586 -4.65 1.72 14.72
C ASN A 586 -6.15 2.06 14.52
N VAL A 587 -6.84 1.32 13.64
CA VAL A 587 -8.29 1.45 13.39
C VAL A 587 -9.06 0.75 14.52
N HIS A 588 -9.98 1.46 15.15
CA HIS A 588 -10.83 0.94 16.21
C HIS A 588 -12.09 0.30 15.64
N VAL A 589 -12.71 -0.58 16.42
CA VAL A 589 -14.01 -1.19 16.09
C VAL A 589 -15.06 -0.14 15.71
N VAL A 590 -15.09 1.01 16.41
CA VAL A 590 -16.02 2.10 16.14
C VAL A 590 -15.80 2.83 14.82
N ASP A 591 -14.56 2.90 14.32
CA ASP A 591 -14.22 3.61 13.09
C ASP A 591 -14.90 2.90 11.90
N LEU A 592 -14.92 1.57 11.94
CA LEU A 592 -15.63 0.71 10.98
C LEU A 592 -17.14 0.98 11.04
N ILE A 593 -17.73 0.96 12.24
CA ILE A 593 -19.18 1.18 12.45
C ILE A 593 -19.63 2.54 11.89
N VAL A 594 -18.87 3.61 12.19
CA VAL A 594 -19.17 4.97 11.72
C VAL A 594 -18.97 5.07 10.21
N LYS A 595 -17.88 4.54 9.66
CA LYS A 595 -17.59 4.55 8.22
C LYS A 595 -18.67 3.84 7.41
N GLU A 596 -19.13 2.69 7.88
CA GLU A 596 -20.15 1.83 7.25
C GLU A 596 -21.60 2.34 7.46
N SER A 597 -21.82 3.48 8.12
CA SER A 597 -23.15 4.05 8.43
C SER A 597 -24.07 3.19 9.29
N ASN A 598 -23.57 2.15 9.98
CA ASN A 598 -24.42 1.12 10.56
C ASN A 598 -24.94 1.52 11.96
N ILE A 599 -26.00 2.34 11.99
CA ILE A 599 -26.62 2.83 13.24
C ILE A 599 -27.17 1.71 14.13
N ASP A 600 -27.65 0.59 13.57
CA ASP A 600 -28.15 -0.54 14.35
C ASP A 600 -27.02 -1.30 15.04
N THR A 601 -25.88 -1.43 14.38
CA THR A 601 -24.64 -1.95 14.98
C THR A 601 -24.12 -0.99 16.04
N LEU A 602 -24.14 0.33 15.79
CA LEU A 602 -23.78 1.32 16.80
C LEU A 602 -24.69 1.27 18.03
N LYS A 603 -26.01 1.12 17.85
CA LYS A 603 -26.99 0.93 18.94
C LYS A 603 -26.74 -0.34 19.75
N LEU A 604 -26.30 -1.42 19.10
CA LEU A 604 -25.94 -2.67 19.78
C LEU A 604 -24.61 -2.57 20.54
N PHE A 605 -23.68 -1.75 20.04
CA PHE A 605 -22.36 -1.50 20.62
C PHE A 605 -22.44 -0.52 21.80
N LEU A 606 -23.22 0.56 21.67
CA LEU A 606 -23.49 1.56 22.72
C LEU A 606 -24.58 1.09 23.70
N GLN A 607 -24.29 -0.01 24.40
CA GLN A 607 -25.06 -0.49 25.55
C GLN A 607 -24.87 0.45 26.76
N LYS A 608 -25.56 0.17 27.87
CA LYS A 608 -25.76 1.12 28.99
C LYS A 608 -24.50 1.73 29.60
N ASP A 609 -23.35 1.05 29.51
CA ASP A 609 -22.13 1.43 30.21
C ASP A 609 -21.02 1.98 29.29
N PHE A 610 -21.31 2.25 28.00
CA PHE A 610 -20.35 2.88 27.09
C PHE A 610 -20.33 4.41 27.24
N ASP A 611 -19.16 4.97 27.52
CA ASP A 611 -18.93 6.42 27.52
C ASP A 611 -19.06 7.01 26.12
N VAL A 612 -20.15 7.73 25.85
CA VAL A 612 -20.44 8.32 24.54
C VAL A 612 -19.38 9.33 24.07
N ASP A 613 -18.63 9.94 25.00
CA ASP A 613 -17.56 10.89 24.73
C ASP A 613 -16.16 10.26 24.73
N TYR A 614 -16.08 8.92 24.77
CA TYR A 614 -14.83 8.17 24.67
C TYR A 614 -13.93 8.70 23.54
N LYS A 615 -12.65 8.83 23.85
CA LYS A 615 -11.63 9.43 22.99
C LYS A 615 -10.80 8.35 22.27
N PHE A 616 -10.87 8.38 20.94
CA PHE A 616 -10.08 7.52 20.05
C PHE A 616 -8.76 8.20 19.66
N TYR A 617 -8.12 7.72 18.59
CA TYR A 617 -6.90 8.32 18.04
C TYR A 617 -7.08 9.82 17.75
N ASP A 618 -6.01 10.59 17.99
CA ASP A 618 -5.99 12.06 17.99
C ASP A 618 -7.08 12.71 18.88
N GLU A 619 -7.54 12.03 19.93
CA GLU A 619 -8.61 12.48 20.85
C GLU A 619 -9.94 12.84 20.14
N ASN A 620 -10.20 12.27 18.96
CA ASN A 620 -11.51 12.38 18.33
C ASN A 620 -12.53 11.61 19.17
N SER A 621 -13.71 12.18 19.42
CA SER A 621 -14.87 11.43 19.97
C SER A 621 -15.69 10.78 18.85
N LEU A 622 -16.67 9.93 19.18
CA LEU A 622 -17.59 9.35 18.19
C LEU A 622 -18.26 10.43 17.33
N LEU A 623 -18.60 11.56 17.93
CA LEU A 623 -19.24 12.69 17.24
C LEU A 623 -18.30 13.37 16.25
N HIS A 624 -16.98 13.45 16.51
CA HIS A 624 -16.00 13.94 15.55
C HIS A 624 -15.94 13.06 14.30
N LEU A 625 -15.89 11.73 14.50
CA LEU A 625 -15.81 10.76 13.42
C LEU A 625 -17.09 10.76 12.58
N ALA A 626 -18.25 10.74 13.23
CA ALA A 626 -19.54 10.78 12.56
C ALA A 626 -19.73 12.09 11.78
N ALA A 627 -19.29 13.22 12.36
CA ALA A 627 -19.39 14.52 11.72
C ALA A 627 -18.47 14.65 10.50
N SER A 628 -17.23 14.17 10.60
CA SER A 628 -16.26 14.14 9.49
C SER A 628 -16.64 13.20 8.34
N ASN A 629 -17.59 12.29 8.56
CA ASN A 629 -18.07 11.32 7.57
C ASN A 629 -19.53 11.57 7.13
N GLY A 630 -20.13 12.70 7.54
CA GLY A 630 -21.47 13.12 7.10
C GLY A 630 -22.61 12.25 7.63
N LYS A 631 -22.39 11.50 8.72
CA LYS A 631 -23.33 10.48 9.20
C LYS A 631 -24.42 11.11 10.08
N PHE A 632 -25.35 11.83 9.46
CA PHE A 632 -26.41 12.59 10.14
C PHE A 632 -27.14 11.80 11.24
N GLU A 633 -27.71 10.64 10.93
CA GLU A 633 -28.45 9.82 11.91
C GLU A 633 -27.57 9.32 13.06
N ILE A 634 -26.28 9.07 12.82
CA ILE A 634 -25.33 8.70 13.88
C ILE A 634 -25.02 9.93 14.75
N CYS A 635 -24.77 11.09 14.15
CA CYS A 635 -24.54 12.33 14.90
C CYS A 635 -25.75 12.64 15.81
N LYS A 636 -26.97 12.53 15.26
CA LYS A 636 -28.21 12.76 16.00
C LYS A 636 -28.36 11.81 17.18
N PHE A 637 -28.18 10.51 16.94
CA PHE A 637 -28.25 9.49 17.98
C PHE A 637 -27.19 9.66 19.08
N LEU A 638 -25.97 10.09 18.74
CA LEU A 638 -24.92 10.38 19.72
C LEU A 638 -25.27 11.58 20.60
N ILE A 639 -25.81 12.65 20.00
CA ILE A 639 -26.26 13.85 20.73
C ILE A 639 -27.45 13.51 21.65
N GLU A 640 -28.43 12.74 21.16
CA GLU A 640 -29.55 12.21 21.97
C GLU A 640 -29.07 11.30 23.13
N ARG A 641 -27.86 10.74 23.03
CA ARG A 641 -27.19 9.97 24.09
C ARG A 641 -26.27 10.80 25.00
N GLY A 642 -26.22 12.12 24.82
CA GLY A 642 -25.47 13.04 25.67
C GLY A 642 -24.03 13.33 25.22
N ALA A 643 -23.66 13.04 23.96
CA ALA A 643 -22.34 13.38 23.44
C ALA A 643 -22.03 14.89 23.54
N THR A 644 -20.85 15.23 24.03
CA THR A 644 -20.39 16.62 24.16
C THR A 644 -20.15 17.23 22.78
N VAL A 645 -21.15 17.98 22.30
CA VAL A 645 -21.18 18.67 21.00
C VAL A 645 -19.95 19.54 20.76
N ASN A 646 -19.47 20.19 21.83
CA ASN A 646 -18.32 21.09 21.85
C ASN A 646 -17.01 20.43 22.27
N SER A 647 -16.94 19.09 22.25
CA SER A 647 -15.69 18.38 22.56
C SER A 647 -14.59 18.78 21.58
N ILE A 648 -13.35 18.84 22.06
CA ILE A 648 -12.17 19.11 21.22
C ILE A 648 -11.30 17.87 21.11
N ASN A 649 -10.56 17.76 20.01
CA ASN A 649 -9.56 16.73 19.77
C ASN A 649 -8.12 17.25 19.96
N SER A 650 -7.09 16.43 19.73
CA SER A 650 -5.68 16.78 19.98
C SER A 650 -5.19 17.95 19.10
N TYR A 651 -5.82 18.18 17.96
CA TYR A 651 -5.59 19.31 17.07
C TYR A 651 -6.43 20.55 17.42
N LYS A 652 -7.10 20.55 18.58
CA LYS A 652 -8.04 21.59 19.03
C LYS A 652 -9.18 21.83 18.03
N LYS A 653 -9.63 20.78 17.33
CA LYS A 653 -10.79 20.84 16.42
C LYS A 653 -12.03 20.30 17.09
N THR A 654 -13.21 20.82 16.72
CA THR A 654 -14.52 20.36 17.19
C THR A 654 -15.22 19.48 16.14
N PRO A 655 -16.32 18.76 16.49
CA PRO A 655 -17.17 18.09 15.50
C PRO A 655 -17.74 19.04 14.45
N LEU A 656 -18.06 20.29 14.84
CA LEU A 656 -18.54 21.32 13.92
C LEU A 656 -17.50 21.62 12.84
N GLU A 657 -16.24 21.84 13.22
CA GLU A 657 -15.16 22.07 12.25
C GLU A 657 -14.90 20.84 11.36
N LYS A 658 -15.03 19.62 11.89
CA LYS A 658 -14.93 18.39 11.10
C LYS A 658 -16.02 18.30 10.04
N ALA A 659 -17.28 18.61 10.38
CA ALA A 659 -18.38 18.67 9.41
C ALA A 659 -18.17 19.76 8.35
N ILE A 660 -17.62 20.92 8.74
CA ILE A 660 -17.32 22.03 7.82
C ILE A 660 -16.22 21.65 6.83
N ILE A 661 -15.10 21.09 7.31
CA ILE A 661 -13.95 20.68 6.47
C ILE A 661 -14.36 19.60 5.45
N SER A 662 -15.36 18.77 5.78
CA SER A 662 -15.88 17.71 4.92
C SER A 662 -17.14 18.08 4.11
N GLY A 663 -17.60 19.34 4.14
CA GLY A 663 -18.74 19.80 3.34
C GLY A 663 -20.11 19.23 3.77
N HIS A 664 -20.27 18.82 5.02
CA HIS A 664 -21.46 18.10 5.51
C HIS A 664 -22.50 19.04 6.14
N HIS A 665 -23.21 19.74 5.27
CA HIS A 665 -24.19 20.79 5.56
C HIS A 665 -25.28 20.41 6.58
N GLU A 666 -25.91 19.24 6.40
CA GLU A 666 -27.00 18.74 7.24
C GLU A 666 -26.49 18.42 8.66
N VAL A 667 -25.24 17.96 8.77
CA VAL A 667 -24.56 17.73 10.04
C VAL A 667 -24.17 19.05 10.71
N VAL A 668 -23.70 20.04 9.96
CA VAL A 668 -23.46 21.39 10.48
C VAL A 668 -24.75 21.95 11.08
N GLU A 669 -25.88 21.87 10.36
CA GLU A 669 -27.17 22.35 10.88
C GLU A 669 -27.60 21.62 12.16
N LEU A 670 -27.45 20.29 12.19
CA LEU A 670 -27.74 19.48 13.38
C LEU A 670 -26.88 19.90 14.59
N LEU A 671 -25.58 20.09 14.39
CA LEU A 671 -24.66 20.50 15.46
C LEU A 671 -25.00 21.91 15.97
N LEU A 672 -25.28 22.86 15.09
CA LEU A 672 -25.69 24.22 15.46
C LEU A 672 -27.03 24.26 16.22
N LYS A 673 -28.00 23.42 15.85
CA LYS A 673 -29.25 23.25 16.61
C LYS A 673 -29.07 22.68 18.01
N ASN A 674 -27.94 22.02 18.27
CA ASN A 674 -27.57 21.44 19.57
C ASN A 674 -26.40 22.20 20.20
N GLU A 675 -26.41 23.54 20.08
CA GLU A 675 -25.52 24.46 20.80
C GLU A 675 -24.01 24.29 20.48
N ALA A 676 -23.67 23.81 19.28
CA ALA A 676 -22.28 23.87 18.82
C ALA A 676 -21.78 25.32 18.76
N ASN A 677 -20.58 25.56 19.31
CA ASN A 677 -19.98 26.89 19.43
C ASN A 677 -19.55 27.42 18.06
N ILE A 678 -20.48 28.12 17.43
CA ILE A 678 -20.36 28.74 16.12
C ILE A 678 -19.22 29.77 16.00
N ASN A 679 -18.73 30.27 17.13
CA ASN A 679 -17.66 31.26 17.23
C ASN A 679 -16.40 30.71 17.90
N TYR A 680 -16.27 29.37 18.02
CA TYR A 680 -15.06 28.74 18.53
C TYR A 680 -13.84 29.16 17.71
N LYS A 681 -12.70 29.37 18.38
CA LYS A 681 -11.41 29.62 17.73
C LYS A 681 -10.51 28.43 17.99
N ASN A 682 -10.09 27.73 16.93
CA ASN A 682 -9.19 26.60 17.04
C ASN A 682 -7.75 27.02 17.37
N GLY A 683 -6.82 26.06 17.30
CA GLY A 683 -5.42 26.25 17.61
C GLY A 683 -4.76 27.46 16.94
N ASP A 684 -5.24 27.89 15.76
CA ASP A 684 -4.70 29.00 14.97
C ASP A 684 -5.56 30.28 15.00
N GLY A 685 -6.57 30.32 15.86
CA GLY A 685 -7.47 31.48 15.98
C GLY A 685 -8.61 31.51 14.94
N VAL A 686 -8.63 30.54 14.02
CA VAL A 686 -9.58 30.47 12.91
C VAL A 686 -10.96 30.04 13.44
N THR A 687 -12.02 30.69 12.95
CA THR A 687 -13.42 30.39 13.30
C THR A 687 -14.10 29.44 12.29
N PRO A 688 -15.22 28.78 12.65
CA PRO A 688 -16.09 28.08 11.70
C PRO A 688 -16.45 28.89 10.45
N LEU A 689 -16.71 30.20 10.58
CA LEU A 689 -17.06 31.07 9.46
C LEU A 689 -15.86 31.32 8.54
N MET A 690 -14.67 31.53 9.09
CA MET A 690 -13.42 31.64 8.31
C MET A 690 -13.07 30.33 7.60
N LEU A 691 -13.31 29.17 8.23
CA LEU A 691 -13.13 27.86 7.58
C LEU A 691 -14.07 27.70 6.39
N ALA A 692 -15.37 27.97 6.56
CA ALA A 692 -16.33 27.92 5.47
C ALA A 692 -16.00 28.92 4.34
N ALA A 693 -15.48 30.10 4.69
CA ALA A 693 -15.06 31.11 3.73
C ALA A 693 -13.79 30.71 2.95
N LYS A 694 -12.82 30.08 3.62
CA LYS A 694 -11.59 29.53 3.01
C LYS A 694 -11.87 28.35 2.06
N LEU A 695 -12.89 27.55 2.36
CA LEU A 695 -13.21 26.31 1.64
C LEU A 695 -14.23 26.48 0.50
N GLY A 696 -14.74 27.69 0.26
CA GLY A 696 -15.76 27.93 -0.77
C GLY A 696 -17.17 27.42 -0.42
N GLU A 697 -17.39 26.94 0.81
CA GLU A 697 -18.60 26.24 1.23
C GLU A 697 -19.80 27.18 1.46
N LYS A 698 -20.33 27.72 0.36
CA LYS A 698 -21.33 28.81 0.33
C LYS A 698 -22.61 28.53 1.11
N LYS A 699 -23.08 27.28 1.12
CA LYS A 699 -24.28 26.89 1.88
C LYS A 699 -23.95 26.81 3.38
N ILE A 700 -22.80 26.23 3.77
CA ILE A 700 -22.31 26.25 5.17
C ILE A 700 -22.13 27.69 5.65
N LEU A 701 -21.48 28.55 4.86
CA LEU A 701 -21.27 29.96 5.21
C LEU A 701 -22.59 30.66 5.52
N LYS A 702 -23.59 30.53 4.64
CA LYS A 702 -24.93 31.09 4.84
C LYS A 702 -25.63 30.55 6.09
N LEU A 703 -25.48 29.25 6.34
CA LEU A 703 -26.03 28.59 7.53
C LEU A 703 -25.38 29.13 8.82
N LEU A 704 -24.06 29.28 8.84
CA LEU A 704 -23.34 29.87 9.96
C LEU A 704 -23.79 31.33 10.20
N ILE A 705 -23.95 32.12 9.14
CA ILE A 705 -24.47 33.49 9.22
C ILE A 705 -25.91 33.49 9.80
N SER A 706 -26.80 32.61 9.36
CA SER A 706 -28.18 32.57 9.84
C SER A 706 -28.33 32.10 11.29
N TYR A 707 -27.34 31.37 11.83
CA TYR A 707 -27.24 30.99 13.24
C TYR A 707 -26.42 31.99 14.08
N GLY A 708 -26.07 33.17 13.55
CA GLY A 708 -25.44 34.25 14.32
C GLY A 708 -23.92 34.14 14.48
N ALA A 709 -23.21 33.59 13.48
CA ALA A 709 -21.75 33.66 13.44
C ALA A 709 -21.28 35.12 13.43
N LYS A 710 -20.29 35.44 14.27
CA LYS A 710 -19.73 36.79 14.38
C LYS A 710 -18.85 37.08 13.16
N LEU A 711 -19.21 38.15 12.44
CA LEU A 711 -18.37 38.75 11.42
C LEU A 711 -17.18 39.49 12.03
N ASN A 712 -16.20 39.81 11.20
CA ASN A 712 -15.03 40.64 11.52
C ASN A 712 -14.23 40.10 12.71
N GLN A 713 -14.26 38.77 12.89
CA GLN A 713 -13.29 38.11 13.75
C GLN A 713 -11.95 38.04 13.00
N VAL A 714 -10.88 37.90 13.77
CA VAL A 714 -9.51 37.73 13.24
C VAL A 714 -8.85 36.50 13.83
N ASP A 715 -8.05 35.81 13.02
CA ASP A 715 -7.19 34.71 13.46
C ASP A 715 -5.81 35.20 13.92
N LYS A 716 -4.83 34.30 14.11
CA LYS A 716 -3.46 34.70 14.54
C LYS A 716 -2.70 35.54 13.52
N TRP A 717 -3.02 35.46 12.24
CA TRP A 717 -2.41 36.28 11.19
C TRP A 717 -3.14 37.62 11.02
N ASN A 718 -4.11 37.89 11.90
CA ASN A 718 -5.04 39.01 11.83
C ASN A 718 -5.94 38.96 10.57
N GLU A 719 -6.12 37.79 9.96
CA GLU A 719 -6.95 37.62 8.76
C GLU A 719 -8.43 37.46 9.13
N THR A 720 -9.31 38.12 8.37
CA THR A 720 -10.78 37.95 8.46
C THR A 720 -11.30 36.91 7.46
N GLU A 721 -12.55 36.47 7.62
CA GLU A 721 -13.25 35.62 6.66
C GLU A 721 -13.30 36.22 5.23
N LEU A 722 -13.29 37.55 5.08
CA LEU A 722 -13.21 38.20 3.77
C LEU A 722 -11.82 38.06 3.15
N ILE A 723 -10.75 38.20 3.94
CA ILE A 723 -9.37 37.96 3.50
C ILE A 723 -9.20 36.50 3.11
N LYS A 724 -9.67 35.54 3.92
CA LYS A 724 -9.65 34.10 3.58
C LYS A 724 -10.37 33.82 2.26
N ALA A 725 -11.55 34.39 2.04
CA ALA A 725 -12.29 34.18 0.79
C ALA A 725 -11.54 34.77 -0.42
N ALA A 726 -10.96 35.97 -0.28
CA ALA A 726 -10.22 36.63 -1.35
C ALA A 726 -8.89 35.92 -1.69
N TYR A 727 -8.16 35.46 -0.67
CA TYR A 727 -6.92 34.69 -0.83
C TYR A 727 -7.14 33.38 -1.60
N ASN A 728 -8.24 32.67 -1.35
CA ASN A 728 -8.51 31.37 -1.98
C ASN A 728 -9.31 31.48 -3.30
N GLY A 729 -9.64 32.71 -3.77
CA GLY A 729 -10.36 32.90 -5.04
C GLY A 729 -11.87 32.66 -4.98
N GLU A 730 -12.44 32.64 -3.77
CA GLU A 730 -13.83 32.23 -3.53
C GLU A 730 -14.85 33.34 -3.82
N GLU A 731 -15.00 33.72 -5.09
CA GLU A 731 -15.84 34.84 -5.54
C GLU A 731 -17.28 34.77 -5.02
N GLN A 732 -17.85 33.56 -4.95
CA GLN A 732 -19.22 33.35 -4.48
C GLN A 732 -19.37 33.52 -2.96
N ILE A 733 -18.29 33.33 -2.19
CA ILE A 733 -18.22 33.66 -0.77
C ILE A 733 -18.06 35.17 -0.60
N VAL A 734 -17.10 35.78 -1.31
CA VAL A 734 -16.89 37.24 -1.29
C VAL A 734 -18.19 37.97 -1.59
N LYS A 735 -18.92 37.56 -2.64
CA LYS A 735 -20.22 38.15 -3.00
C LYS A 735 -21.29 38.06 -1.89
N VAL A 736 -21.24 37.03 -1.04
CA VAL A 736 -22.12 36.95 0.15
C VAL A 736 -21.60 37.83 1.26
N LEU A 737 -20.30 37.77 1.60
CA LEU A 737 -19.72 38.55 2.69
C LEU A 737 -19.86 40.06 2.48
N ILE A 738 -19.57 40.57 1.28
CA ILE A 738 -19.73 42.01 0.97
C ILE A 738 -21.20 42.49 0.95
N SER A 739 -22.18 41.59 0.97
CA SER A 739 -23.59 41.97 1.16
C SER A 739 -23.94 42.23 2.62
N LEU A 740 -23.02 41.94 3.54
CA LEU A 740 -23.10 42.14 4.99
C LEU A 740 -22.18 43.30 5.43
N GLU A 741 -22.19 43.61 6.72
CA GLU A 741 -21.36 44.63 7.37
C GLU A 741 -19.96 44.10 7.71
N VAL A 742 -19.22 43.66 6.68
CA VAL A 742 -17.82 43.23 6.82
C VAL A 742 -16.83 44.39 6.66
N LEU A 743 -15.70 44.32 7.36
CA LEU A 743 -14.59 45.27 7.22
C LEU A 743 -13.85 45.02 5.90
N ILE A 744 -14.23 45.76 4.86
CA ILE A 744 -13.70 45.64 3.50
C ILE A 744 -12.18 45.85 3.44
N ASP A 745 -11.71 46.88 4.13
CA ASP A 745 -10.31 47.34 4.13
C ASP A 745 -9.53 46.90 5.38
N HIS A 746 -9.98 45.82 6.03
CA HIS A 746 -9.21 45.22 7.13
C HIS A 746 -7.83 44.77 6.64
N ARG A 747 -6.81 44.96 7.48
CA ARG A 747 -5.42 44.65 7.20
C ARG A 747 -4.94 43.51 8.10
N ASP A 748 -4.35 42.49 7.52
CA ASP A 748 -3.69 41.40 8.26
C ASP A 748 -2.35 41.86 8.88
N ASN A 749 -1.58 40.90 9.43
CA ASN A 749 -0.27 41.18 10.04
C ASN A 749 0.79 41.70 9.06
N ASP A 750 0.69 41.37 7.77
CA ASP A 750 1.58 41.89 6.71
C ASP A 750 1.09 43.26 6.19
N GLY A 751 -0.06 43.73 6.69
CA GLY A 751 -0.70 44.96 6.27
C GLY A 751 -1.58 44.81 5.03
N LYS A 752 -1.78 43.58 4.53
CA LYS A 752 -2.50 43.30 3.28
C LYS A 752 -4.02 43.29 3.49
N THR A 753 -4.74 43.75 2.46
CA THR A 753 -6.21 43.72 2.40
C THR A 753 -6.71 42.62 1.48
N ALA A 754 -8.01 42.29 1.56
CA ALA A 754 -8.67 41.36 0.63
C ALA A 754 -8.51 41.78 -0.84
N LEU A 755 -8.44 43.09 -1.13
CA LEU A 755 -8.24 43.61 -2.48
C LEU A 755 -6.81 43.36 -3.00
N MET A 756 -5.81 43.42 -2.12
CA MET A 756 -4.42 43.10 -2.48
C MET A 756 -4.27 41.63 -2.87
N TYR A 757 -4.75 40.69 -2.04
CA TYR A 757 -4.71 39.27 -2.37
C TYR A 757 -5.47 38.92 -3.66
N ALA A 758 -6.64 39.52 -3.87
CA ALA A 758 -7.39 39.34 -5.11
C ALA A 758 -6.62 39.85 -6.35
N SER A 759 -5.76 40.86 -6.16
CA SER A 759 -4.93 41.45 -7.22
C SER A 759 -3.60 40.70 -7.43
N GLU A 760 -3.04 40.14 -6.35
CA GLU A 760 -1.84 39.29 -6.33
C GLU A 760 -2.06 37.94 -7.01
N TYR A 761 -3.24 37.34 -6.87
CA TYR A 761 -3.58 36.04 -7.46
C TYR A 761 -4.45 36.10 -8.73
N GLY A 762 -4.74 37.30 -9.25
CA GLY A 762 -5.40 37.46 -10.55
C GLY A 762 -6.92 37.30 -10.57
N TYR A 763 -7.60 37.43 -9.43
CA TYR A 763 -9.04 37.19 -9.29
C TYR A 763 -9.89 38.41 -9.75
N GLU A 764 -9.96 38.63 -11.07
CA GLU A 764 -10.69 39.76 -11.71
C GLU A 764 -12.11 40.00 -11.14
N GLY A 765 -12.87 38.94 -10.89
CA GLY A 765 -14.24 39.04 -10.37
C GLY A 765 -14.29 39.55 -8.92
N ILE A 766 -13.39 39.07 -8.07
CA ILE A 766 -13.25 39.50 -6.67
C ILE A 766 -12.80 40.96 -6.61
N VAL A 767 -11.81 41.36 -7.41
CA VAL A 767 -11.37 42.76 -7.51
C VAL A 767 -12.55 43.68 -7.86
N LYS A 768 -13.34 43.34 -8.88
CA LYS A 768 -14.53 44.13 -9.25
C LYS A 768 -15.56 44.21 -8.13
N LEU A 769 -15.82 43.09 -7.45
CA LEU A 769 -16.77 43.03 -6.33
C LEU A 769 -16.33 43.92 -5.15
N LEU A 770 -15.05 43.86 -4.76
CA LEU A 770 -14.48 44.68 -3.68
C LEU A 770 -14.44 46.17 -4.04
N LEU A 771 -13.99 46.53 -5.24
CA LEU A 771 -13.99 47.93 -5.71
C LEU A 771 -15.41 48.51 -5.81
N ASN A 772 -16.40 47.71 -6.24
CA ASN A 772 -17.80 48.13 -6.26
C ASN A 772 -18.41 48.29 -4.87
N LYS A 773 -17.85 47.63 -3.85
CA LYS A 773 -18.22 47.82 -2.43
C LYS A 773 -17.46 48.98 -1.77
N GLY A 774 -16.47 49.57 -2.44
CA GLY A 774 -15.73 50.75 -1.98
C GLY A 774 -14.37 50.46 -1.36
N ALA A 775 -13.76 49.30 -1.61
CA ALA A 775 -12.41 48.98 -1.13
C ALA A 775 -11.36 50.02 -1.59
N ASP A 776 -10.51 50.49 -0.67
CA ASP A 776 -9.49 51.48 -0.99
C ASP A 776 -8.24 50.85 -1.60
N TYR A 777 -8.10 51.01 -2.92
CA TYR A 777 -6.94 50.56 -3.69
C TYR A 777 -5.64 51.30 -3.36
N LYS A 778 -5.68 52.40 -2.60
CA LYS A 778 -4.51 53.20 -2.20
C LYS A 778 -3.86 52.72 -0.91
N ILE A 779 -4.50 51.82 -0.16
CA ILE A 779 -3.90 51.21 1.01
C ILE A 779 -2.59 50.54 0.60
N GLN A 780 -1.60 50.67 1.48
CA GLN A 780 -0.29 50.06 1.35
C GLN A 780 -0.11 48.99 2.43
N ASP A 781 0.56 47.89 2.10
CA ASP A 781 1.01 46.90 3.07
C ASP A 781 2.28 47.36 3.80
N LEU A 782 2.93 46.49 4.58
CA LEU A 782 4.17 46.82 5.29
C LEU A 782 5.41 46.94 4.36
N GLU A 783 5.34 46.47 3.11
CA GLU A 783 6.36 46.69 2.08
C GLU A 783 6.12 47.98 1.27
N ASN A 784 5.06 48.73 1.59
CA ASN A 784 4.54 49.90 0.85
C ASN A 784 3.88 49.56 -0.50
N LYS A 785 3.55 48.29 -0.76
CA LYS A 785 2.88 47.86 -2.00
C LYS A 785 1.37 48.07 -1.93
N THR A 786 0.80 48.53 -3.04
CA THR A 786 -0.66 48.65 -3.23
C THR A 786 -1.22 47.46 -4.02
N ALA A 787 -2.55 47.34 -4.10
CA ALA A 787 -3.20 46.38 -4.98
C ALA A 787 -2.79 46.55 -6.47
N ILE A 788 -2.44 47.77 -6.89
CA ILE A 788 -1.95 48.06 -8.25
C ILE A 788 -0.56 47.44 -8.46
N ASP A 789 0.30 47.47 -7.44
CA ASP A 789 1.67 46.95 -7.53
C ASP A 789 1.66 45.43 -7.61
N TYR A 790 0.83 44.76 -6.80
CA TYR A 790 0.60 43.32 -6.91
C TYR A 790 0.08 42.87 -8.29
N ALA A 791 -0.85 43.63 -8.88
CA ALA A 791 -1.32 43.38 -10.24
C ALA A 791 -0.25 43.65 -11.31
N ASN A 792 0.68 44.59 -11.07
CA ASN A 792 1.80 44.89 -11.96
C ASN A 792 2.87 43.79 -11.93
N GLU A 793 3.32 43.40 -10.73
CA GLU A 793 4.36 42.37 -10.52
C GLU A 793 3.97 41.04 -11.19
N ASN A 794 2.71 40.64 -11.02
CA ASN A 794 2.15 39.40 -11.59
C ASN A 794 1.56 39.57 -13.02
N LYS A 795 1.71 40.74 -13.65
CA LYS A 795 1.32 41.03 -15.05
C LYS A 795 -0.19 40.89 -15.34
N TYR A 796 -1.06 41.09 -14.34
CA TYR A 796 -2.51 41.07 -14.51
C TYR A 796 -3.04 42.39 -15.10
N HIS A 797 -2.75 42.63 -16.38
CA HIS A 797 -3.03 43.89 -17.08
C HIS A 797 -4.48 44.39 -16.97
N LYS A 798 -5.48 43.49 -16.97
CA LYS A 798 -6.90 43.88 -16.82
C LYS A 798 -7.21 44.39 -15.41
N ILE A 799 -6.67 43.73 -14.37
CA ILE A 799 -6.83 44.15 -12.97
C ILE A 799 -6.20 45.52 -12.77
N LYS A 800 -4.98 45.72 -13.30
CA LYS A 800 -4.33 47.03 -13.34
C LYS A 800 -5.23 48.10 -13.98
N SER A 801 -5.86 47.82 -15.13
CA SER A 801 -6.79 48.76 -15.75
C SER A 801 -7.98 49.10 -14.85
N PHE A 802 -8.66 48.12 -14.25
CA PHE A 802 -9.79 48.38 -13.35
C PHE A 802 -9.41 49.22 -12.12
N LEU A 803 -8.22 49.00 -11.57
CA LEU A 803 -7.70 49.79 -10.43
C LEU A 803 -7.30 51.21 -10.85
N LEU A 804 -6.74 51.40 -12.06
CA LEU A 804 -6.40 52.72 -12.60
C LEU A 804 -7.63 53.52 -13.08
N GLU A 805 -8.67 52.87 -13.58
CA GLU A 805 -9.95 53.50 -13.93
C GLU A 805 -10.65 54.13 -12.72
N LYS A 806 -10.37 53.63 -11.49
CA LYS A 806 -10.84 54.22 -10.22
C LYS A 806 -9.92 55.34 -9.66
N LYS A 807 -8.87 55.71 -10.41
CA LYS A 807 -7.94 56.81 -10.08
C LYS A 807 -8.30 58.13 -10.74
N LEU A 808 -9.23 58.09 -11.69
CA LEU A 808 -9.87 59.22 -12.38
C LEU A 808 -11.25 59.49 -11.78
#